data_AF-A0A7W7QCN4-F1
#
_entry.id   AF-A0A7W7QCN4-F1
#
_cell.length_a   1.000
_cell.length_b   1.000
_cell.length_c   1.000
_cell.angle_alpha   90.00
_cell.angle_beta   90.00
_cell.angle_gamma   90.00
#
_symmetry.space_group_name_H-M   'P 1'
#
loop_
_entity.id
_entity.type
_entity.pdbx_description
1 polymer ?
#
loop_
_entity_poly.entity_id
_entity_poly.type
_entity_poly.pdbx_seq_one_letter_code
_entity_poly.pdbx_strand_id
1 'polypeptide(L)'
;MITAIVLATTVISVFATPGGTGQRERKGVTGVDHGSAVNATDQGLLQLIYDLMSQRGDWPTFTAVDLRADRDLGVEDAQAALLAIPEGYISRPWQAHGFSDRDAVRLTLRGVTMCAGGRQDLDLSARFVAWVVKVESEASDDGETPLVAKSVDFAAYLELPLGSARPGPVESAAGAESDTETEQSAPAQDPDETPDFVRTRAALSRMRVLVDLLPHFWIGVNWQQEEPWLWELTIDRRRLRPYRRLQGPDALLEYAESVERERVAAQNVNSLRQGSVNIFHGPVTVQSALTEVETGVPTGTGDLDVLLPILRAEITEVSADLVRANRFDDAIFAAFRRVEHELQQRTQNAAIGNELIKAAFVERREPIRVTVREQDKDRLVELFSGAIGLFKGDRSHKDRPLLPCRSRYECMRLLAHASTLLDLLDRDIDRAPIVRGYEHRQGHTLTLWVDRASSQVEVWLDETTRLDKLSYRPGTLVVDVARVAPGEHRIHLADGHRQGAAHTVWLTSEPGLSSWYRVIEVNLPLYGDAEGEQRLDVSGVRLYCLEAGTASERILPTREVYTVGHYVSWHWSSTAAIGGAWVGDRDGGSLRKLWEVSTLFEGQPVAPAHPIRLMHISMEPSRLRLRIGAKTPLRVLAHLTDGTARWTEPLDDPKVETGDEKTVFYKGGAVIAKAPGATTLRCLHAGCSTEASVEIASHPRGTVTELLTGLPPVAGIASTAKGLVVSTRGTQLWRVGREGVYRLIAAVPRMPTVLLGTDTLAARADGELAVRITGIRELQVLHHHDEYATSHIVNPDCLGTPMAFVWDNEDLIVAMDSGTIHRVAMDSAATQLASFEGVPIAVACSADDLLVLCGPRPDAEPPQCVNLLWRIPHGQAEGVNLLAHQGLTELGGVAYVGDDIYVSDFRSGRVLRLPHDQTAEPVTVADGLVNPNQLTSDVDGTLYIADWGAGAIHQILP
;
A
#
# COMPACT_ATOMS: atom_id res chain seq x y z
N MET A 1 -37.90 -24.62 30.54
CA MET A 1 -37.29 -23.70 31.52
C MET A 1 -37.07 -22.37 30.83
N ILE A 2 -37.45 -21.32 31.53
CA ILE A 2 -37.97 -20.04 31.06
C ILE A 2 -36.83 -19.05 30.82
N THR A 3 -36.89 -18.23 29.77
CA THR A 3 -37.03 -16.77 29.91
C THR A 3 -37.55 -16.17 28.60
N ALA A 4 -38.73 -15.57 28.71
CA ALA A 4 -39.46 -14.92 27.64
C ALA A 4 -39.32 -13.39 27.72
N ILE A 5 -39.57 -12.81 26.57
CA ILE A 5 -39.61 -11.40 26.15
C ILE A 5 -40.80 -10.67 26.81
N VAL A 6 -40.75 -9.32 26.88
CA VAL A 6 -41.80 -8.33 26.45
C VAL A 6 -41.99 -7.13 27.40
N LEU A 7 -41.80 -5.92 26.83
CA LEU A 7 -42.56 -4.62 26.87
C LEU A 7 -43.55 -4.35 28.03
N ALA A 8 -43.92 -3.12 28.44
CA ALA A 8 -43.68 -1.71 28.07
C ALA A 8 -44.47 -0.79 29.03
N THR A 9 -44.24 0.53 28.91
CA THR A 9 -45.21 1.67 29.07
C THR A 9 -45.84 1.95 30.45
N THR A 10 -46.19 3.17 30.93
CA THR A 10 -45.98 4.62 30.71
C THR A 10 -46.87 5.34 31.77
N VAL A 11 -46.68 6.66 31.97
CA VAL A 11 -47.62 7.70 32.52
C VAL A 11 -47.35 8.09 34.00
N ILE A 12 -46.65 9.21 34.30
CA ILE A 12 -47.08 10.65 34.41
C ILE A 12 -48.07 10.85 35.59
N SER A 13 -47.99 11.80 36.53
CA SER A 13 -47.11 12.92 36.93
C SER A 13 -47.67 13.45 38.28
N VAL A 14 -46.93 14.28 39.03
CA VAL A 14 -47.37 15.59 39.61
C VAL A 14 -46.35 16.14 40.64
N PHE A 15 -45.96 17.40 40.36
CA PHE A 15 -45.36 18.51 41.14
C PHE A 15 -45.00 18.39 42.64
N ALA A 16 -43.79 18.88 43.00
CA ALA A 16 -43.55 20.11 43.79
C ALA A 16 -42.04 20.35 44.08
N THR A 17 -41.56 21.59 43.84
CA THR A 17 -40.28 22.20 44.30
C THR A 17 -40.41 22.77 45.73
N PRO A 18 -39.37 23.30 46.45
CA PRO A 18 -38.04 23.77 45.99
C PRO A 18 -36.81 23.48 46.91
N GLY A 19 -35.60 23.75 46.41
CA GLY A 19 -34.56 24.45 47.18
C GLY A 19 -33.25 23.71 47.49
N GLY A 20 -32.18 24.10 46.77
CA GLY A 20 -30.86 24.32 47.40
C GLY A 20 -29.76 23.27 47.20
N THR A 21 -28.57 23.77 46.83
CA THR A 21 -27.25 23.09 46.76
C THR A 21 -26.98 22.23 45.52
N GLY A 22 -26.43 22.86 44.48
CA GLY A 22 -26.02 22.21 43.24
C GLY A 22 -24.58 21.71 43.29
N GLN A 23 -24.42 20.41 43.48
CA GLN A 23 -23.22 19.65 43.18
C GLN A 23 -23.45 18.90 41.85
N ARG A 24 -22.39 18.84 41.04
CA ARG A 24 -22.22 18.21 39.72
C ARG A 24 -23.09 16.96 39.46
N GLU A 25 -23.76 16.91 38.29
CA GLU A 25 -23.50 15.93 37.22
C GLU A 25 -24.40 16.12 35.97
N ARG A 26 -23.75 15.95 34.81
CA ARG A 26 -24.22 15.42 33.52
C ARG A 26 -25.67 15.69 33.05
N LYS A 27 -25.79 16.44 31.94
CA LYS A 27 -26.88 16.29 30.97
C LYS A 27 -26.32 16.12 29.56
N GLY A 28 -26.77 15.03 28.93
CA GLY A 28 -26.49 14.69 27.54
C GLY A 28 -27.12 15.71 26.58
N VAL A 29 -26.37 15.96 25.52
CA VAL A 29 -26.76 16.78 24.38
C VAL A 29 -27.62 15.91 23.46
N THR A 30 -28.92 16.15 23.43
CA THR A 30 -29.75 15.86 22.26
C THR A 30 -29.98 17.18 21.53
N GLY A 31 -29.05 17.53 20.66
CA GLY A 31 -29.26 18.55 19.64
C GLY A 31 -29.90 17.89 18.44
N VAL A 32 -31.21 18.08 18.28
CA VAL A 32 -31.86 17.95 16.97
C VAL A 32 -31.52 19.23 16.23
N ASP A 33 -30.69 19.10 15.19
CA ASP A 33 -30.20 20.21 14.38
C ASP A 33 -31.34 20.71 13.47
N HIS A 34 -32.01 21.79 13.89
CA HIS A 34 -32.96 22.49 13.03
C HIS A 34 -32.20 23.39 12.06
N GLY A 35 -32.01 22.87 10.84
CA GLY A 35 -31.79 23.56 9.57
C GLY A 35 -31.04 24.90 9.60
N SER A 36 -29.73 24.87 9.30
CA SER A 36 -29.02 26.05 8.83
C SER A 36 -29.73 26.57 7.57
N ALA A 37 -30.26 27.79 7.60
CA ALA A 37 -30.82 28.43 6.41
C ALA A 37 -29.72 28.53 5.35
N VAL A 38 -29.99 28.01 4.15
CA VAL A 38 -29.11 28.12 2.97
C VAL A 38 -28.97 29.60 2.64
N ASN A 39 -27.74 30.11 2.54
CA ASN A 39 -27.52 31.53 2.24
C ASN A 39 -27.82 31.80 0.74
N ALA A 40 -27.93 33.07 0.35
CA ALA A 40 -28.31 33.44 -1.03
C ALA A 40 -27.30 32.97 -2.09
N THR A 41 -26.01 32.89 -1.74
CA THR A 41 -24.92 32.43 -2.61
C THR A 41 -24.98 30.92 -2.81
N ASP A 42 -25.14 30.16 -1.73
CA ASP A 42 -25.32 28.71 -1.75
C ASP A 42 -26.55 28.34 -2.59
N GLN A 43 -27.65 29.07 -2.41
CA GLN A 43 -28.88 28.89 -3.18
C GLN A 43 -28.67 29.13 -4.68
N GLY A 44 -27.87 30.15 -5.04
CA GLY A 44 -27.49 30.42 -6.43
C GLY A 44 -26.66 29.30 -7.04
N LEU A 45 -25.69 28.75 -6.29
CA LEU A 45 -24.85 27.63 -6.73
C LEU A 45 -25.65 26.34 -6.89
N LEU A 46 -26.56 26.02 -5.96
CA LEU A 46 -27.48 24.88 -6.09
C LEU A 46 -28.33 25.00 -7.36
N GLN A 47 -28.91 26.18 -7.61
CA GLN A 47 -29.70 26.44 -8.82
C GLN A 47 -28.87 26.29 -10.09
N LEU A 48 -27.63 26.80 -10.10
CA LEU A 48 -26.72 26.67 -11.24
C LEU A 48 -26.43 25.21 -11.59
N ILE A 49 -26.11 24.38 -10.59
CA ILE A 49 -25.86 22.94 -10.78
C ILE A 49 -27.10 22.25 -11.36
N TYR A 50 -28.28 22.58 -10.81
CA TYR A 50 -29.55 22.02 -11.26
C TYR A 50 -29.89 22.41 -12.71
N ASP A 51 -29.67 23.68 -13.07
CA ASP A 51 -29.92 24.17 -14.43
C ASP A 51 -28.96 23.55 -15.45
N LEU A 52 -27.69 23.37 -15.09
CA LEU A 52 -26.71 22.68 -15.92
C LEU A 52 -27.05 21.20 -16.12
N MET A 53 -27.53 20.51 -15.07
CA MET A 53 -28.01 19.14 -15.17
C MET A 53 -29.22 19.05 -16.11
N SER A 54 -30.18 19.97 -15.95
CA SER A 54 -31.38 20.06 -16.80
C SER A 54 -31.03 20.29 -18.28
N GLN A 55 -30.05 21.14 -18.57
CA GLN A 55 -29.61 21.45 -19.93
C GLN A 55 -28.87 20.28 -20.60
N ARG A 56 -28.09 19.51 -19.83
CA ARG A 56 -27.22 18.45 -20.36
C ARG A 56 -27.86 17.07 -20.36
N GLY A 57 -28.85 16.84 -19.52
CA GLY A 57 -29.37 15.49 -19.27
C GLY A 57 -28.39 14.59 -18.52
N ASP A 58 -27.40 15.17 -17.83
CA ASP A 58 -26.49 14.48 -16.91
C ASP A 58 -25.87 15.50 -15.92
N TRP A 59 -25.31 15.04 -14.80
CA TRP A 59 -24.67 15.91 -13.81
C TRP A 59 -23.47 16.67 -14.42
N PRO A 60 -23.33 17.98 -14.14
CA PRO A 60 -22.24 18.77 -14.69
C PRO A 60 -20.89 18.38 -14.06
N THR A 61 -19.82 18.47 -14.83
CA THR A 61 -18.46 18.40 -14.29
C THR A 61 -18.10 19.64 -13.48
N PHE A 62 -17.15 19.53 -12.55
CA PHE A 62 -16.66 20.67 -11.76
C PHE A 62 -16.21 21.82 -12.66
N THR A 63 -15.45 21.54 -13.72
CA THR A 63 -15.05 22.57 -14.71
C THR A 63 -16.24 23.36 -15.27
N ALA A 64 -17.36 22.69 -15.55
CA ALA A 64 -18.54 23.35 -16.09
C ALA A 64 -19.30 24.18 -15.06
N VAL A 65 -19.23 23.78 -13.78
CA VAL A 65 -19.78 24.54 -12.66
C VAL A 65 -18.89 25.75 -12.39
N ASP A 66 -17.57 25.57 -12.31
CA ASP A 66 -16.57 26.62 -12.07
C ASP A 66 -16.66 27.75 -13.11
N LEU A 67 -16.65 27.40 -14.41
CA LEU A 67 -16.78 28.37 -15.51
C LEU A 67 -18.08 29.19 -15.45
N ARG A 68 -19.17 28.61 -14.96
CA ARG A 68 -20.47 29.30 -14.86
C ARG A 68 -20.64 30.00 -13.52
N ALA A 69 -20.01 29.52 -12.45
CA ALA A 69 -20.08 30.10 -11.12
C ALA A 69 -19.34 31.45 -11.08
N ASP A 70 -18.16 31.52 -11.69
CA ASP A 70 -17.45 32.79 -11.87
C ASP A 70 -18.27 33.75 -12.75
N ARG A 71 -18.68 33.29 -13.95
CA ARG A 71 -19.33 34.14 -14.95
C ARG A 71 -20.74 34.61 -14.57
N ASP A 72 -21.58 33.73 -14.00
CA ASP A 72 -23.01 34.01 -13.78
C ASP A 72 -23.32 34.40 -12.32
N LEU A 73 -22.44 34.05 -11.36
CA LEU A 73 -22.63 34.32 -9.92
C LEU A 73 -21.50 35.14 -9.28
N GLY A 74 -20.39 35.41 -9.99
CA GLY A 74 -19.24 36.16 -9.46
C GLY A 74 -18.47 35.41 -8.37
N VAL A 75 -18.48 34.08 -8.41
CA VAL A 75 -17.77 33.22 -7.45
C VAL A 75 -16.38 32.90 -8.00
N GLU A 76 -15.36 33.58 -7.48
CA GLU A 76 -13.96 33.44 -7.93
C GLU A 76 -13.31 32.10 -7.55
N ASP A 77 -13.80 31.42 -6.50
CA ASP A 77 -13.33 30.10 -6.05
C ASP A 77 -14.52 29.15 -5.87
N ALA A 78 -14.89 28.47 -6.95
CA ALA A 78 -15.99 27.52 -6.93
C ALA A 78 -15.71 26.31 -6.03
N GLN A 79 -14.45 25.93 -5.83
CA GLN A 79 -14.09 24.80 -4.96
C GLN A 79 -14.44 25.10 -3.51
N ALA A 80 -13.97 26.25 -3.00
CA ALA A 80 -14.27 26.68 -1.63
C ALA A 80 -15.78 26.91 -1.45
N ALA A 81 -16.46 27.48 -2.45
CA ALA A 81 -17.89 27.75 -2.38
C ALA A 81 -18.73 26.46 -2.35
N LEU A 82 -18.41 25.46 -3.19
CA LEU A 82 -19.09 24.16 -3.16
C LEU A 82 -18.84 23.38 -1.87
N LEU A 83 -17.63 23.48 -1.31
CA LEU A 83 -17.29 22.86 -0.03
C LEU A 83 -17.94 23.58 1.17
N ALA A 84 -18.29 24.86 1.03
CA ALA A 84 -19.01 25.61 2.06
C ALA A 84 -20.50 25.22 2.14
N ILE A 85 -21.09 24.69 1.06
CA ILE A 85 -22.48 24.20 1.05
C ILE A 85 -22.60 23.04 2.06
N PRO A 86 -23.62 23.05 2.94
CA PRO A 86 -23.82 21.96 3.88
C PRO A 86 -24.01 20.61 3.17
N GLU A 87 -23.38 19.57 3.71
CA GLU A 87 -23.35 18.19 3.15
C GLU A 87 -24.75 17.60 2.89
N GLY A 88 -25.79 18.12 3.54
CA GLY A 88 -27.17 17.71 3.30
C GLY A 88 -27.70 18.11 1.92
N TYR A 89 -27.11 19.08 1.21
CA TYR A 89 -27.62 19.62 -0.05
C TYR A 89 -26.79 19.23 -1.28
N ILE A 90 -25.51 18.88 -1.09
CA ILE A 90 -24.59 18.51 -2.17
C ILE A 90 -23.82 17.24 -1.80
N SER A 91 -23.61 16.36 -2.78
CA SER A 91 -22.78 15.17 -2.59
C SER A 91 -21.32 15.59 -2.58
N ARG A 92 -20.61 15.28 -1.48
CA ARG A 92 -19.16 15.55 -1.40
C ARG A 92 -18.34 14.44 -2.07
N PRO A 93 -17.25 14.80 -2.77
CA PRO A 93 -16.29 13.81 -3.23
C PRO A 93 -15.61 13.18 -2.01
N TRP A 94 -15.17 11.92 -2.12
CA TRP A 94 -14.44 11.26 -1.02
C TRP A 94 -13.04 11.88 -0.82
N GLN A 95 -12.50 12.54 -1.84
CA GLN A 95 -11.17 13.12 -1.86
C GLN A 95 -11.07 14.33 -0.92
N ALA A 96 -9.99 14.40 -0.13
CA ALA A 96 -9.81 15.44 0.89
C ALA A 96 -9.59 16.86 0.35
N HIS A 97 -9.21 17.00 -0.94
CA HIS A 97 -8.94 18.29 -1.59
C HIS A 97 -10.13 18.86 -2.39
N GLY A 98 -11.32 18.23 -2.31
CA GLY A 98 -12.54 18.67 -3.01
C GLY A 98 -12.72 18.02 -4.40
N PHE A 99 -13.44 18.69 -5.30
CA PHE A 99 -13.73 18.17 -6.66
C PHE A 99 -12.52 18.33 -7.59
N SER A 100 -12.28 17.34 -8.46
CA SER A 100 -11.37 17.45 -9.61
C SER A 100 -12.12 17.95 -10.85
N ASP A 101 -11.40 18.49 -11.86
CA ASP A 101 -11.99 19.10 -13.08
C ASP A 101 -13.08 18.28 -13.77
N ARG A 102 -12.92 16.95 -13.81
CA ARG A 102 -13.84 16.01 -14.47
C ARG A 102 -14.86 15.38 -13.53
N ASP A 103 -14.81 15.67 -12.23
CA ASP A 103 -15.74 15.11 -11.26
C ASP A 103 -17.15 15.66 -11.48
N ALA A 104 -18.15 14.78 -11.47
CA ALA A 104 -19.53 15.17 -11.52
C ALA A 104 -19.95 15.83 -10.21
N VAL A 105 -20.41 17.08 -10.27
CA VAL A 105 -20.96 17.81 -9.13
C VAL A 105 -22.44 17.48 -9.00
N ARG A 106 -22.79 16.70 -7.96
CA ARG A 106 -24.14 16.15 -7.78
C ARG A 106 -24.86 16.77 -6.59
N LEU A 107 -26.11 17.15 -6.78
CA LEU A 107 -26.98 17.55 -5.67
C LEU A 107 -27.52 16.30 -4.95
N THR A 108 -27.83 16.43 -3.66
CA THR A 108 -28.69 15.45 -2.98
C THR A 108 -30.15 15.70 -3.38
N LEU A 109 -31.06 14.77 -3.09
CA LEU A 109 -32.51 15.03 -3.29
C LEU A 109 -33.00 16.24 -2.50
N ARG A 110 -32.41 16.51 -1.33
CA ARG A 110 -32.68 17.71 -0.54
C ARG A 110 -32.11 18.97 -1.20
N GLY A 111 -30.95 18.90 -1.86
CA GLY A 111 -30.42 19.98 -2.70
C GLY A 111 -31.35 20.31 -3.87
N VAL A 112 -31.87 19.26 -4.52
CA VAL A 112 -32.84 19.41 -5.62
C VAL A 112 -34.11 20.13 -5.14
N THR A 113 -34.65 19.82 -3.95
CA THR A 113 -35.86 20.51 -3.46
C THR A 113 -35.66 21.99 -3.16
N MET A 114 -34.41 22.45 -3.01
CA MET A 114 -34.10 23.87 -2.89
C MET A 114 -34.16 24.59 -4.24
N CYS A 115 -34.10 23.88 -5.37
CA CYS A 115 -34.05 24.49 -6.70
C CYS A 115 -35.45 24.75 -7.28
N ALA A 116 -35.56 25.77 -8.12
CA ALA A 116 -36.77 26.08 -8.88
C ALA A 116 -37.14 24.91 -9.81
N GLY A 117 -38.30 24.32 -9.58
CA GLY A 117 -38.78 23.13 -10.31
C GLY A 117 -38.41 21.79 -9.66
N GLY A 118 -37.44 21.76 -8.73
CA GLY A 118 -36.99 20.51 -8.12
C GLY A 118 -38.05 19.79 -7.28
N ARG A 119 -39.00 20.53 -6.68
CA ARG A 119 -40.15 19.93 -6.00
C ARG A 119 -41.10 19.20 -6.96
N GLN A 120 -41.26 19.69 -8.19
CA GLN A 120 -42.08 19.05 -9.22
C GLN A 120 -41.40 17.77 -9.72
N ASP A 121 -40.08 17.80 -9.90
CA ASP A 121 -39.32 16.63 -10.32
C ASP A 121 -39.22 15.55 -9.22
N LEU A 122 -39.21 15.95 -7.93
CA LEU A 122 -39.33 15.01 -6.81
C LEU A 122 -40.71 14.32 -6.77
N ASP A 123 -41.79 15.06 -7.04
CA ASP A 123 -43.13 14.49 -7.16
C ASP A 123 -43.20 13.48 -8.32
N LEU A 124 -42.61 13.82 -9.47
CA LEU A 124 -42.52 12.91 -10.61
C LEU A 124 -41.72 11.64 -10.28
N SER A 125 -40.63 11.76 -9.54
CA SER A 125 -39.81 10.64 -9.06
C SER A 125 -40.60 9.74 -8.10
N ALA A 126 -41.41 10.31 -7.22
CA ALA A 126 -42.30 9.55 -6.32
C ALA A 126 -43.41 8.82 -7.09
N ARG A 127 -43.99 9.46 -8.10
CA ARG A 127 -44.98 8.83 -9.00
C ARG A 127 -44.36 7.69 -9.82
N PHE A 128 -43.11 7.84 -10.23
CA PHE A 128 -42.36 6.76 -10.88
C PHE A 128 -42.16 5.56 -9.97
N VAL A 129 -41.66 5.78 -8.75
CA VAL A 129 -41.46 4.71 -7.78
C VAL A 129 -42.79 3.98 -7.50
N ALA A 130 -43.89 4.72 -7.32
CA ALA A 130 -45.21 4.14 -7.12
C ALA A 130 -45.69 3.32 -8.34
N TRP A 131 -45.43 3.80 -9.55
CA TRP A 131 -45.71 3.08 -10.78
C TRP A 131 -44.87 1.80 -10.89
N VAL A 132 -43.56 1.85 -10.64
CA VAL A 132 -42.69 0.67 -10.69
C VAL A 132 -43.13 -0.39 -9.67
N VAL A 133 -43.54 0.01 -8.46
CA VAL A 133 -44.12 -0.88 -7.45
C VAL A 133 -45.42 -1.52 -7.95
N LYS A 134 -46.27 -0.75 -8.64
CA LYS A 134 -47.49 -1.27 -9.26
C LYS A 134 -47.18 -2.30 -10.35
N VAL A 135 -46.28 -1.98 -11.28
CA VAL A 135 -45.87 -2.89 -12.36
C VAL A 135 -45.27 -4.17 -11.77
N GLU A 136 -44.46 -4.07 -10.71
CA GLU A 136 -43.91 -5.24 -10.01
C GLU A 136 -45.01 -6.13 -9.40
N SER A 137 -46.06 -5.54 -8.83
CA SER A 137 -47.18 -6.27 -8.24
C SER A 137 -48.09 -6.97 -9.26
N GLU A 138 -48.08 -6.49 -10.51
CA GLU A 138 -48.87 -7.02 -11.62
C GLU A 138 -48.07 -8.02 -12.48
N ALA A 139 -46.74 -8.06 -12.33
CA ALA A 139 -45.86 -8.97 -13.06
C ALA A 139 -45.88 -10.40 -12.47
N SER A 140 -45.80 -11.40 -13.36
CA SER A 140 -45.62 -12.81 -12.97
C SER A 140 -44.32 -13.00 -12.17
N ASP A 141 -44.35 -13.88 -11.16
CA ASP A 141 -43.20 -14.21 -10.28
C ASP A 141 -42.41 -15.43 -10.79
N ASP A 142 -42.44 -15.67 -12.10
CA ASP A 142 -41.76 -16.80 -12.76
C ASP A 142 -40.23 -16.73 -12.73
N GLY A 143 -39.64 -15.59 -12.33
CA GLY A 143 -38.20 -15.42 -12.12
C GLY A 143 -37.34 -15.43 -13.39
N GLU A 144 -37.92 -15.74 -14.55
CA GLU A 144 -37.22 -15.84 -15.84
C GLU A 144 -37.24 -14.52 -16.62
N THR A 145 -38.24 -13.65 -16.41
CA THR A 145 -38.35 -12.36 -17.13
C THR A 145 -37.89 -11.19 -16.26
N PRO A 146 -36.86 -10.41 -16.66
CA PRO A 146 -36.45 -9.23 -15.92
C PRO A 146 -37.55 -8.17 -15.94
N LEU A 147 -37.81 -7.55 -14.79
CA LEU A 147 -38.78 -6.45 -14.68
C LEU A 147 -38.14 -5.19 -15.27
N VAL A 148 -38.64 -4.71 -16.41
CA VAL A 148 -38.11 -3.53 -17.11
C VAL A 148 -39.12 -2.39 -17.09
N ALA A 149 -38.68 -1.22 -16.62
CA ALA A 149 -39.44 0.02 -16.57
C ALA A 149 -39.02 0.95 -17.72
N LYS A 150 -39.92 1.24 -18.67
CA LYS A 150 -39.63 2.11 -19.81
C LYS A 150 -40.26 3.49 -19.66
N SER A 151 -39.56 4.52 -20.14
CA SER A 151 -40.04 5.90 -20.06
C SER A 151 -41.35 6.12 -20.81
N VAL A 152 -41.55 5.44 -21.94
CA VAL A 152 -42.77 5.49 -22.76
C VAL A 152 -43.99 4.91 -22.02
N ASP A 153 -43.79 3.81 -21.28
CA ASP A 153 -44.86 3.15 -20.52
C ASP A 153 -45.22 3.99 -19.28
N PHE A 154 -44.23 4.61 -18.67
CA PHE A 154 -44.44 5.54 -17.56
C PHE A 154 -45.18 6.81 -18.00
N ALA A 155 -44.81 7.39 -19.14
CA ALA A 155 -45.51 8.54 -19.71
C ALA A 155 -46.97 8.20 -20.04
N ALA A 156 -47.21 7.02 -20.64
CA ALA A 156 -48.56 6.53 -20.90
C ALA A 156 -49.37 6.35 -19.61
N TYR A 157 -48.75 5.81 -18.54
CA TYR A 157 -49.38 5.69 -17.23
C TYR A 157 -49.78 7.04 -16.61
N LEU A 158 -49.01 8.10 -16.88
CA LEU A 158 -49.30 9.45 -16.42
C LEU A 158 -50.16 10.27 -17.40
N GLU A 159 -50.58 9.67 -18.52
CA GLU A 159 -51.28 10.34 -19.63
C GLU A 159 -50.51 11.55 -20.19
N LEU A 160 -49.17 11.47 -20.20
CA LEU A 160 -48.29 12.53 -20.69
C LEU A 160 -48.04 12.39 -22.21
N PRO A 161 -48.08 13.49 -22.97
CA PRO A 161 -47.96 13.43 -24.42
C PRO A 161 -46.50 13.39 -24.91
N LEU A 162 -46.16 12.42 -25.80
CA LEU A 162 -44.76 12.17 -26.23
C LEU A 162 -44.44 12.44 -27.72
N GLY A 163 -45.44 12.68 -28.58
CA GLY A 163 -45.24 12.75 -30.04
C GLY A 163 -44.77 11.42 -30.67
N SER A 164 -44.77 11.29 -32.00
CA SER A 164 -44.26 10.08 -32.66
C SER A 164 -42.73 10.06 -32.68
N ALA A 165 -42.12 8.96 -32.24
CA ALA A 165 -40.66 8.73 -32.30
C ALA A 165 -40.24 8.33 -33.72
N ARG A 166 -39.09 8.80 -34.22
CA ARG A 166 -38.59 8.44 -35.56
C ARG A 166 -38.27 6.93 -35.63
N PRO A 167 -38.64 6.23 -36.71
CA PRO A 167 -38.19 4.85 -36.92
C PRO A 167 -36.93 4.79 -37.81
N GLY A 168 -35.86 4.16 -37.30
CA GLY A 168 -34.99 3.29 -38.12
C GLY A 168 -33.49 3.64 -38.29
N PRO A 169 -32.68 2.65 -38.71
CA PRO A 169 -31.28 2.44 -38.30
C PRO A 169 -30.23 2.73 -39.41
N VAL A 170 -28.93 2.84 -39.06
CA VAL A 170 -27.82 2.72 -40.03
C VAL A 170 -26.60 2.01 -39.41
N GLU A 171 -26.14 0.97 -40.09
CA GLU A 171 -24.90 0.21 -39.85
C GLU A 171 -23.63 1.01 -40.20
N SER A 172 -22.55 0.73 -39.46
CA SER A 172 -21.12 0.74 -39.84
C SER A 172 -20.60 1.72 -40.91
N ALA A 173 -19.68 2.62 -40.51
CA ALA A 173 -18.48 2.90 -41.30
C ALA A 173 -17.35 3.47 -40.42
N ALA A 174 -16.12 3.01 -40.72
CA ALA A 174 -14.89 3.28 -40.01
C ALA A 174 -14.29 4.68 -40.26
N GLY A 175 -13.52 5.15 -39.27
CA GLY A 175 -12.29 5.93 -39.43
C GLY A 175 -12.40 7.42 -39.76
N ALA A 176 -11.98 8.27 -38.81
CA ALA A 176 -10.95 9.31 -38.97
C ALA A 176 -11.01 10.29 -37.78
N GLU A 177 -9.87 10.51 -37.14
CA GLU A 177 -9.62 11.67 -36.26
C GLU A 177 -9.58 12.95 -37.10
N SER A 178 -10.25 14.02 -36.64
CA SER A 178 -9.75 15.39 -36.78
C SER A 178 -10.54 16.36 -35.91
N ASP A 179 -9.83 17.08 -35.03
CA ASP A 179 -10.28 18.29 -34.36
C ASP A 179 -10.56 19.42 -35.37
N THR A 180 -11.77 19.97 -35.35
CA THR A 180 -12.03 21.40 -35.64
C THR A 180 -13.37 21.82 -35.06
N GLU A 181 -13.34 22.84 -34.21
CA GLU A 181 -14.49 23.62 -33.77
C GLU A 181 -15.28 24.14 -34.99
N THR A 182 -16.57 23.84 -35.08
CA THR A 182 -17.49 24.52 -35.99
C THR A 182 -18.80 24.84 -35.27
N GLU A 183 -19.21 26.09 -35.42
CA GLU A 183 -20.40 26.72 -34.86
C GLU A 183 -21.66 25.86 -35.08
N GLN A 184 -22.37 25.54 -33.99
CA GLN A 184 -23.66 24.88 -34.04
C GLN A 184 -24.71 25.84 -34.61
N SER A 185 -25.00 25.70 -35.90
CA SER A 185 -26.24 26.15 -36.51
C SER A 185 -27.44 25.47 -35.84
N ALA A 186 -28.44 26.26 -35.42
CA ALA A 186 -29.64 25.80 -34.72
C ALA A 186 -30.39 24.71 -35.52
N PRO A 187 -30.88 23.63 -34.87
CA PRO A 187 -31.65 22.60 -35.56
C PRO A 187 -32.98 23.17 -36.07
N ALA A 188 -33.34 22.80 -37.29
CA ALA A 188 -34.63 23.12 -37.88
C ALA A 188 -35.77 22.54 -37.02
N GLN A 189 -36.71 23.40 -36.59
CA GLN A 189 -37.88 23.01 -35.80
C GLN A 189 -38.78 22.06 -36.60
N ASP A 190 -39.10 20.91 -36.01
CA ASP A 190 -39.99 19.90 -36.58
C ASP A 190 -41.45 20.42 -36.56
N PRO A 191 -42.16 20.50 -37.71
CA PRO A 191 -43.47 21.15 -37.79
C PRO A 191 -44.59 20.52 -36.94
N ASP A 192 -44.39 19.31 -36.39
CA ASP A 192 -45.34 18.60 -35.52
C ASP A 192 -44.97 18.65 -34.01
N GLU A 193 -43.90 19.37 -33.63
CA GLU A 193 -43.44 19.41 -32.24
C GLU A 193 -44.23 20.43 -31.40
N THR A 194 -45.16 19.94 -30.58
CA THR A 194 -45.90 20.80 -29.64
C THR A 194 -45.05 21.17 -28.42
N PRO A 195 -45.23 22.36 -27.81
CA PRO A 195 -44.54 22.73 -26.56
C PRO A 195 -44.76 21.75 -25.41
N ASP A 196 -45.88 21.02 -25.41
CA ASP A 196 -46.19 19.99 -24.42
C ASP A 196 -45.31 18.74 -24.59
N PHE A 197 -44.99 18.34 -25.83
CA PHE A 197 -44.09 17.21 -26.09
C PHE A 197 -42.68 17.53 -25.61
N VAL A 198 -42.18 18.73 -25.91
CA VAL A 198 -40.84 19.19 -25.48
C VAL A 198 -40.73 19.21 -23.96
N ARG A 199 -41.74 19.77 -23.28
CA ARG A 199 -41.77 19.80 -21.80
C ARG A 199 -41.79 18.39 -21.20
N THR A 200 -42.57 17.48 -21.77
CA THR A 200 -42.68 16.10 -21.29
C THR A 200 -41.36 15.35 -21.46
N ARG A 201 -40.73 15.44 -22.64
CA ARG A 201 -39.43 14.81 -22.91
C ARG A 201 -38.33 15.37 -22.00
N ALA A 202 -38.31 16.69 -21.78
CA ALA A 202 -37.36 17.31 -20.84
C ALA A 202 -37.54 16.79 -19.40
N ALA A 203 -38.79 16.63 -18.93
CA ALA A 203 -39.09 16.09 -17.61
C ALA A 203 -38.62 14.64 -17.45
N LEU A 204 -38.86 13.78 -18.46
CA LEU A 204 -38.40 12.38 -18.45
C LEU A 204 -36.87 12.26 -18.51
N SER A 205 -36.18 13.17 -19.20
CA SER A 205 -34.72 13.21 -19.24
C SER A 205 -34.12 13.54 -17.87
N ARG A 206 -34.67 14.55 -17.17
CA ARG A 206 -34.23 14.91 -15.81
C ARG A 206 -34.55 13.82 -14.81
N MET A 207 -35.74 13.24 -14.91
CA MET A 207 -36.17 12.17 -14.02
C MET A 207 -35.20 10.97 -14.06
N ARG A 208 -34.65 10.60 -15.23
CA ARG A 208 -33.61 9.56 -15.33
C ARG A 208 -32.40 9.85 -14.43
N VAL A 209 -31.88 11.08 -14.49
CA VAL A 209 -30.72 11.52 -13.70
C VAL A 209 -31.04 11.57 -12.20
N LEU A 210 -32.28 11.94 -11.85
CA LEU A 210 -32.72 12.02 -10.46
C LEU A 210 -33.00 10.65 -9.82
N VAL A 211 -33.37 9.65 -10.62
CA VAL A 211 -33.51 8.27 -10.13
C VAL A 211 -32.19 7.77 -9.57
N ASP A 212 -31.04 8.12 -10.16
CA ASP A 212 -29.70 7.74 -9.65
C ASP A 212 -29.38 8.26 -8.24
N LEU A 213 -30.12 9.27 -7.76
CA LEU A 213 -30.00 9.77 -6.39
C LEU A 213 -30.78 8.93 -5.35
N LEU A 214 -31.61 8.01 -5.80
CA LEU A 214 -32.35 7.11 -4.92
C LEU A 214 -31.45 5.96 -4.43
N PRO A 215 -31.79 5.30 -3.30
CA PRO A 215 -31.15 4.04 -2.87
C PRO A 215 -31.29 2.85 -3.85
N HIS A 216 -30.69 2.95 -5.04
CA HIS A 216 -30.42 1.95 -6.08
C HIS A 216 -31.29 0.67 -6.04
N PHE A 217 -32.51 0.74 -6.59
CA PHE A 217 -33.42 -0.39 -6.76
C PHE A 217 -33.43 -0.99 -8.18
N TRP A 218 -32.47 -0.64 -9.02
CA TRP A 218 -32.28 -1.15 -10.38
C TRP A 218 -30.88 -1.78 -10.55
N ILE A 219 -30.74 -2.60 -11.58
CA ILE A 219 -29.52 -3.34 -11.93
C ILE A 219 -28.80 -2.68 -13.11
N GLY A 220 -29.56 -2.04 -14.01
CA GLY A 220 -29.01 -1.37 -15.19
C GLY A 220 -29.98 -0.36 -15.79
N VAL A 221 -29.43 0.60 -16.54
CA VAL A 221 -30.16 1.64 -17.26
C VAL A 221 -29.66 1.68 -18.70
N ASN A 222 -30.55 1.61 -19.67
CA ASN A 222 -30.26 1.77 -21.09
C ASN A 222 -30.93 3.04 -21.61
N TRP A 223 -30.22 3.88 -22.36
CA TRP A 223 -30.74 5.14 -22.91
C TRP A 223 -29.86 5.60 -24.08
N GLN A 224 -30.37 6.51 -24.92
CA GLN A 224 -29.64 7.04 -26.07
C GLN A 224 -29.33 8.53 -25.89
N GLN A 225 -28.10 8.92 -26.27
CA GLN A 225 -27.63 10.30 -26.09
C GLN A 225 -28.42 11.32 -26.92
N GLU A 226 -28.90 10.93 -28.11
CA GLU A 226 -29.72 11.77 -29.00
C GLU A 226 -31.15 11.94 -28.49
N GLU A 227 -31.69 10.96 -27.76
CA GLU A 227 -33.02 10.98 -27.16
C GLU A 227 -32.96 10.62 -25.66
N PRO A 228 -32.44 11.50 -24.79
CA PRO A 228 -32.17 11.20 -23.38
C PRO A 228 -33.40 10.90 -22.52
N TRP A 229 -34.58 11.21 -23.06
CA TRP A 229 -35.90 10.90 -22.47
C TRP A 229 -36.36 9.47 -22.76
N LEU A 230 -35.72 8.78 -23.70
CA LEU A 230 -36.00 7.39 -24.05
C LEU A 230 -35.05 6.47 -23.27
N TRP A 231 -35.56 5.91 -22.17
CA TRP A 231 -34.77 5.07 -21.27
C TRP A 231 -35.53 3.82 -20.83
N GLU A 232 -34.77 2.79 -20.47
CA GLU A 232 -35.24 1.52 -19.93
C GLU A 232 -34.42 1.18 -18.67
N LEU A 233 -35.09 0.99 -17.53
CA LEU A 233 -34.46 0.56 -16.27
C LEU A 233 -34.80 -0.90 -15.97
N THR A 234 -33.78 -1.74 -15.77
CA THR A 234 -33.96 -3.11 -15.28
C THR A 234 -34.03 -3.10 -13.75
N ILE A 235 -35.17 -3.49 -13.18
CA ILE A 235 -35.50 -3.36 -11.76
C ILE A 235 -35.03 -4.57 -10.94
N ASP A 236 -34.38 -4.30 -9.80
CA ASP A 236 -34.07 -5.30 -8.78
C ASP A 236 -35.26 -5.43 -7.82
N ARG A 237 -36.06 -6.48 -8.01
CA ARG A 237 -37.25 -6.76 -7.17
C ARG A 237 -36.92 -6.86 -5.67
N ARG A 238 -35.69 -7.28 -5.29
CA ARG A 238 -35.30 -7.38 -3.87
C ARG A 238 -35.04 -6.00 -3.28
N ARG A 239 -34.32 -5.15 -4.00
CA ARG A 239 -34.01 -3.77 -3.56
C ARG A 239 -35.18 -2.81 -3.68
N LEU A 240 -36.20 -3.13 -4.49
CA LEU A 240 -37.45 -2.36 -4.57
C LEU A 240 -38.35 -2.53 -3.32
N ARG A 241 -38.18 -3.59 -2.52
CA ARG A 241 -39.08 -3.90 -1.37
C ARG A 241 -39.28 -2.76 -0.36
N PRO A 242 -38.25 -1.99 0.05
CA PRO A 242 -38.43 -0.87 0.98
C PRO A 242 -39.35 0.22 0.42
N TYR A 243 -39.38 0.40 -0.90
CA TYR A 243 -40.15 1.44 -1.58
C TYR A 243 -41.67 1.18 -1.58
N ARG A 244 -42.10 -0.08 -1.39
CA ARG A 244 -43.52 -0.46 -1.36
C ARG A 244 -44.35 0.27 -0.29
N ARG A 245 -43.68 0.77 0.75
CA ARG A 245 -44.31 1.45 1.89
C ARG A 245 -44.22 2.98 1.81
N LEU A 246 -43.49 3.51 0.83
CA LEU A 246 -43.30 4.95 0.67
C LEU A 246 -44.49 5.53 -0.08
N GLN A 247 -45.04 6.63 0.44
CA GLN A 247 -46.20 7.30 -0.12
C GLN A 247 -45.88 8.79 -0.31
N GLY A 248 -45.83 9.22 -1.56
CA GLY A 248 -45.57 10.61 -1.93
C GLY A 248 -44.11 11.05 -1.81
N PRO A 249 -43.84 12.30 -2.22
CA PRO A 249 -42.48 12.85 -2.36
C PRO A 249 -41.74 13.02 -1.03
N ASP A 250 -42.44 13.36 0.06
CA ASP A 250 -41.81 13.58 1.37
C ASP A 250 -41.31 12.27 1.99
N ALA A 251 -42.10 11.19 1.89
CA ALA A 251 -41.67 9.87 2.36
C ALA A 251 -40.47 9.33 1.55
N LEU A 252 -40.41 9.64 0.25
CA LEU A 252 -39.28 9.27 -0.61
C LEU A 252 -38.01 10.02 -0.22
N LEU A 253 -38.13 11.33 0.03
CA LEU A 253 -37.02 12.17 0.47
C LEU A 253 -36.49 11.73 1.84
N GLU A 254 -37.38 11.53 2.81
CA GLU A 254 -37.01 11.06 4.16
C GLU A 254 -36.31 9.69 4.13
N TYR A 255 -36.78 8.77 3.27
CA TYR A 255 -36.15 7.46 3.10
C TYR A 255 -34.77 7.56 2.47
N ALA A 256 -34.59 8.40 1.43
CA ALA A 256 -33.27 8.60 0.85
C ALA A 256 -32.29 9.25 1.84
N GLU A 257 -32.74 10.25 2.61
CA GLU A 257 -31.93 10.88 3.66
C GLU A 257 -31.62 9.92 4.83
N SER A 258 -32.51 8.99 5.17
CA SER A 258 -32.25 8.02 6.23
C SER A 258 -31.21 6.99 5.81
N VAL A 259 -31.31 6.45 4.59
CA VAL A 259 -30.31 5.52 4.03
C VAL A 259 -28.94 6.19 3.92
N GLU A 260 -28.89 7.46 3.49
CA GLU A 260 -27.63 8.19 3.39
C GLU A 260 -27.04 8.49 4.78
N ARG A 261 -27.86 8.86 5.76
CA ARG A 261 -27.41 8.99 7.16
C ARG A 261 -26.92 7.67 7.74
N GLU A 262 -27.57 6.55 7.43
CA GLU A 262 -27.12 5.22 7.85
C GLU A 262 -25.82 4.82 7.15
N ARG A 263 -25.64 5.16 5.87
CA ARG A 263 -24.38 4.94 5.13
C ARG A 263 -23.23 5.72 5.76
N VAL A 264 -23.43 7.00 6.02
CA VAL A 264 -22.45 7.88 6.69
C VAL A 264 -22.20 7.44 8.13
N ALA A 265 -23.25 7.06 8.86
CA ALA A 265 -23.13 6.54 10.22
C ALA A 265 -22.42 5.18 10.25
N ALA A 266 -22.64 4.29 9.29
CA ALA A 266 -21.93 3.02 9.18
C ALA A 266 -20.44 3.21 8.84
N GLN A 267 -20.12 4.19 7.99
CA GLN A 267 -18.75 4.63 7.73
C GLN A 267 -18.10 5.18 9.02
N ASN A 268 -18.83 6.01 9.77
CA ASN A 268 -18.35 6.57 11.05
C ASN A 268 -18.31 5.54 12.20
N VAL A 269 -19.18 4.53 12.22
CA VAL A 269 -19.20 3.46 13.23
C VAL A 269 -18.09 2.43 12.99
N ASN A 270 -17.73 2.15 11.74
CA ASN A 270 -16.49 1.43 11.43
C ASN A 270 -15.25 2.23 11.85
N SER A 271 -15.32 3.57 11.80
CA SER A 271 -14.29 4.48 12.32
C SER A 271 -14.23 4.52 13.86
N LEU A 272 -15.37 4.37 14.55
CA LEU A 272 -15.50 4.44 16.01
C LEU A 272 -15.26 3.09 16.74
N ARG A 273 -15.20 1.95 16.04
CA ARG A 273 -14.84 0.65 16.63
C ARG A 273 -13.33 0.41 16.79
N GLN A 274 -12.46 1.28 16.28
CA GLN A 274 -10.99 1.15 16.40
C GLN A 274 -10.28 2.31 17.12
N GLY A 275 -11.00 3.17 17.86
CA GLY A 275 -10.34 4.22 18.62
C GLY A 275 -11.19 4.76 19.76
N SER A 276 -10.89 4.35 20.99
CA SER A 276 -11.35 5.02 22.20
C SER A 276 -10.16 5.54 23.00
N VAL A 277 -10.34 6.77 23.49
CA VAL A 277 -9.77 7.42 24.69
C VAL A 277 -8.98 8.72 24.43
N ASN A 278 -9.75 9.80 24.62
CA ASN A 278 -9.49 11.08 25.30
C ASN A 278 -8.99 12.32 24.53
N ILE A 279 -9.91 13.30 24.41
CA ILE A 279 -9.61 14.74 24.49
C ILE A 279 -10.41 15.39 25.62
N PHE A 280 -9.69 16.20 26.40
CA PHE A 280 -10.12 17.09 27.47
C PHE A 280 -11.12 18.17 27.02
N HIS A 281 -12.01 18.59 27.93
CA HIS A 281 -12.55 19.96 27.90
C HIS A 281 -12.56 20.61 29.29
N GLY A 282 -12.03 21.82 29.34
CA GLY A 282 -12.44 22.85 30.29
C GLY A 282 -12.56 24.18 29.54
N PRO A 283 -13.69 24.90 29.60
CA PRO A 283 -13.80 26.25 29.08
C PRO A 283 -13.57 27.28 30.20
N VAL A 284 -12.93 28.41 29.86
CA VAL A 284 -12.93 29.62 30.69
C VAL A 284 -13.80 30.68 30.00
N THR A 285 -14.64 31.29 30.82
CA THR A 285 -15.78 32.16 30.53
C THR A 285 -15.40 33.52 29.93
N VAL A 286 -16.19 33.99 28.97
CA VAL A 286 -16.22 35.37 28.47
C VAL A 286 -17.27 36.15 29.25
N GLN A 287 -16.89 37.29 29.84
CA GLN A 287 -17.81 38.28 30.38
C GLN A 287 -18.02 39.40 29.35
N SER A 288 -19.28 39.76 29.14
CA SER A 288 -19.70 40.86 28.27
C SER A 288 -19.56 42.22 28.96
N ALA A 289 -19.34 43.26 28.16
CA ALA A 289 -19.80 44.61 28.46
C ALA A 289 -20.13 45.30 27.12
N LEU A 290 -21.40 45.64 26.96
CA LEU A 290 -21.90 46.56 25.93
C LEU A 290 -21.47 47.98 26.29
N THR A 291 -21.03 48.76 25.31
CA THR A 291 -21.08 50.23 25.41
C THR A 291 -21.25 50.82 24.02
N GLU A 292 -22.26 51.67 23.89
CA GLU A 292 -22.58 52.49 22.72
C GLU A 292 -21.39 53.38 22.35
N VAL A 293 -21.11 53.54 21.05
CA VAL A 293 -20.31 54.68 20.56
C VAL A 293 -20.90 55.25 19.28
N GLU A 294 -21.00 56.57 19.34
CA GLU A 294 -21.45 57.55 18.39
C GLU A 294 -20.72 57.51 17.04
N THR A 295 -21.39 58.09 16.05
CA THR A 295 -20.87 58.46 14.74
C THR A 295 -19.58 59.27 14.84
N GLY A 296 -18.44 58.66 14.50
CA GLY A 296 -17.14 59.31 14.38
C GLY A 296 -16.34 58.70 13.23
N VAL A 297 -15.93 59.53 12.26
CA VAL A 297 -15.05 59.16 11.14
C VAL A 297 -13.67 58.75 11.69
N PRO A 298 -13.14 57.52 11.43
CA PRO A 298 -11.82 57.14 11.91
C PRO A 298 -10.72 57.50 10.90
N THR A 299 -9.63 58.06 11.41
CA THR A 299 -8.37 58.29 10.70
C THR A 299 -7.50 57.01 10.75
N GLY A 300 -6.91 56.64 9.60
CA GLY A 300 -6.30 55.32 9.35
C GLY A 300 -4.91 55.06 9.93
N THR A 301 -4.87 54.40 11.09
CA THR A 301 -3.68 53.74 11.67
C THR A 301 -3.76 52.20 11.67
N GLY A 302 -4.96 51.60 11.66
CA GLY A 302 -5.14 50.14 11.75
C GLY A 302 -4.69 49.32 10.52
N ASP A 303 -4.58 49.94 9.35
CA ASP A 303 -4.22 49.25 8.10
C ASP A 303 -2.73 48.86 8.03
N LEU A 304 -1.86 49.52 8.81
CA LEU A 304 -0.43 49.27 8.79
C LEU A 304 -0.04 48.02 9.60
N ASP A 305 -0.70 47.79 10.74
CA ASP A 305 -0.45 46.64 11.59
C ASP A 305 -0.94 45.33 10.95
N VAL A 306 -1.81 45.41 9.94
CA VAL A 306 -2.22 44.27 9.10
C VAL A 306 -1.21 43.98 7.98
N LEU A 307 -0.55 45.00 7.43
CA LEU A 307 0.35 44.85 6.27
C LEU A 307 1.80 44.52 6.65
N LEU A 308 2.31 45.02 7.79
CA LEU A 308 3.68 44.75 8.23
C LEU A 308 3.99 43.26 8.47
N PRO A 309 3.07 42.42 8.99
CA PRO A 309 3.29 40.98 9.14
C PRO A 309 3.48 40.21 7.83
N ILE A 310 3.11 40.78 6.68
CA ILE A 310 3.30 40.16 5.35
C ILE A 310 4.76 40.27 4.89
N LEU A 311 5.50 41.26 5.41
CA LEU A 311 6.89 41.47 5.06
C LEU A 311 7.79 40.52 5.86
N ARG A 312 8.95 40.19 5.28
CA ARG A 312 10.00 39.49 6.01
C ARG A 312 10.43 40.26 7.26
N ALA A 313 10.70 39.53 8.35
CA ALA A 313 11.07 40.13 9.63
C ALA A 313 12.27 41.08 9.50
N GLU A 314 13.27 40.73 8.69
CA GLU A 314 14.47 41.55 8.49
C GLU A 314 14.16 42.86 7.74
N ILE A 315 13.14 42.86 6.88
CA ILE A 315 12.66 44.06 6.20
C ILE A 315 11.79 44.89 7.15
N THR A 316 10.92 44.25 7.93
CA THR A 316 10.09 44.91 8.94
C THR A 316 10.94 45.62 9.99
N GLU A 317 12.00 44.98 10.50
CA GLU A 317 12.93 45.57 11.47
C GLU A 317 13.57 46.87 10.97
N VAL A 318 14.01 46.91 9.72
CA VAL A 318 14.72 48.08 9.18
C VAL A 318 13.79 49.18 8.66
N SER A 319 12.51 48.90 8.46
CA SER A 319 11.60 49.79 7.74
C SER A 319 10.34 50.21 8.50
N ALA A 320 9.87 49.44 9.49
CA ALA A 320 8.56 49.68 10.13
C ALA A 320 8.45 51.08 10.75
N ASP A 321 9.48 51.53 11.47
CA ASP A 321 9.49 52.85 12.10
C ASP A 321 9.53 53.99 11.07
N LEU A 322 10.22 53.78 9.95
CA LEU A 322 10.29 54.73 8.85
C LEU A 322 8.93 54.84 8.13
N VAL A 323 8.23 53.73 7.95
CA VAL A 323 6.88 53.72 7.35
C VAL A 323 5.86 54.37 8.29
N ARG A 324 5.93 54.11 9.61
CA ARG A 324 5.10 54.78 10.62
C ARG A 324 5.33 56.30 10.65
N ALA A 325 6.56 56.73 10.42
CA ALA A 325 6.94 58.14 10.31
C ALA A 325 6.62 58.77 8.94
N ASN A 326 5.96 58.06 8.01
CA ASN A 326 5.71 58.47 6.62
C ASN A 326 6.99 58.82 5.82
N ARG A 327 8.14 58.25 6.20
CA ARG A 327 9.44 58.39 5.51
C ARG A 327 9.63 57.24 4.52
N PHE A 328 8.80 57.19 3.49
CA PHE A 328 8.70 56.04 2.58
C PHE A 328 9.99 55.76 1.79
N ASP A 329 10.63 56.79 1.24
CA ASP A 329 11.87 56.58 0.48
C ASP A 329 13.04 56.12 1.37
N ASP A 330 13.10 56.58 2.62
CA ASP A 330 14.08 56.07 3.59
C ASP A 330 13.83 54.60 3.95
N ALA A 331 12.55 54.21 4.07
CA ALA A 331 12.16 52.82 4.31
C ALA A 331 12.57 51.91 3.14
N ILE A 332 12.32 52.35 1.90
CA ILE A 332 12.73 51.64 0.68
C ILE A 332 14.26 51.51 0.63
N PHE A 333 14.98 52.59 0.90
CA PHE A 333 16.46 52.56 0.95
C PHE A 333 16.97 51.56 1.99
N ALA A 334 16.42 51.57 3.21
CA ALA A 334 16.80 50.66 4.28
C ALA A 334 16.57 49.19 3.90
N ALA A 335 15.45 48.88 3.26
CA ALA A 335 15.10 47.53 2.82
C ALA A 335 16.06 46.99 1.75
N PHE A 336 16.30 47.74 0.66
CA PHE A 336 17.21 47.29 -0.39
C PHE A 336 18.69 47.31 0.06
N ARG A 337 19.03 48.14 1.06
CA ARG A 337 20.34 48.05 1.74
C ARG A 337 20.47 46.76 2.55
N ARG A 338 19.39 46.27 3.17
CA ARG A 338 19.38 44.98 3.87
C ARG A 338 19.58 43.81 2.89
N VAL A 339 18.99 43.88 1.69
CA VAL A 339 19.20 42.89 0.61
C VAL A 339 20.67 42.88 0.14
N GLU A 340 21.27 44.05 -0.11
CA GLU A 340 22.69 44.13 -0.47
C GLU A 340 23.59 43.58 0.64
N HIS A 341 23.29 43.89 1.90
CA HIS A 341 24.05 43.37 3.04
C HIS A 341 23.99 41.84 3.12
N GLU A 342 22.83 41.24 2.81
CA GLU A 342 22.69 39.79 2.78
C GLU A 342 23.60 39.14 1.72
N LEU A 343 23.67 39.74 0.52
CA LEU A 343 24.60 39.30 -0.53
C LEU A 343 26.07 39.40 -0.08
N GLN A 344 26.45 40.49 0.60
CA GLN A 344 27.81 40.67 1.14
C GLN A 344 28.17 39.60 2.16
N GLN A 345 27.26 39.27 3.07
CA GLN A 345 27.47 38.24 4.09
C GLN A 345 27.65 36.86 3.45
N ARG A 346 26.79 36.51 2.48
CA ARG A 346 26.83 35.18 1.82
C ARG A 346 28.07 34.98 0.97
N THR A 347 28.52 36.03 0.30
CA THR A 347 29.71 36.01 -0.56
C THR A 347 31.01 36.28 0.20
N GLN A 348 30.93 36.73 1.46
CA GLN A 348 32.05 37.26 2.22
C GLN A 348 32.80 38.38 1.45
N ASN A 349 32.06 39.16 0.66
CA ASN A 349 32.59 40.22 -0.19
C ASN A 349 32.00 41.57 0.22
N ALA A 350 32.86 42.55 0.52
CA ALA A 350 32.45 43.90 0.92
C ALA A 350 32.15 44.83 -0.26
N ALA A 351 32.25 44.36 -1.51
CA ALA A 351 31.89 45.13 -2.70
C ALA A 351 30.42 45.60 -2.67
N ILE A 352 30.09 46.56 -3.53
CA ILE A 352 28.73 47.11 -3.69
C ILE A 352 28.32 47.15 -5.16
N GLY A 353 27.02 47.21 -5.43
CA GLY A 353 26.50 47.31 -6.80
C GLY A 353 26.82 46.09 -7.68
N ASN A 354 27.01 46.31 -8.99
CA ASN A 354 27.14 45.22 -9.97
C ASN A 354 28.33 44.29 -9.73
N GLU A 355 29.41 44.78 -9.12
CA GLU A 355 30.57 43.94 -8.78
C GLU A 355 30.21 42.89 -7.73
N LEU A 356 29.48 43.29 -6.67
CA LEU A 356 28.97 42.36 -5.65
C LEU A 356 28.01 41.34 -6.25
N ILE A 357 27.10 41.79 -7.12
CA ILE A 357 26.05 40.94 -7.68
C ILE A 357 26.65 39.88 -8.63
N LYS A 358 27.61 40.27 -9.46
CA LYS A 358 28.38 39.31 -10.28
C LYS A 358 29.17 38.34 -9.41
N ALA A 359 29.77 38.82 -8.32
CA ALA A 359 30.44 37.95 -7.36
C ALA A 359 29.49 36.95 -6.68
N ALA A 360 28.24 37.34 -6.42
CA ALA A 360 27.26 36.49 -5.75
C ALA A 360 26.72 35.35 -6.62
N PHE A 361 26.51 35.59 -7.91
CA PHE A 361 25.83 34.62 -8.78
C PHE A 361 26.74 33.99 -9.85
N VAL A 362 27.90 34.60 -10.15
CA VAL A 362 28.76 34.21 -11.29
C VAL A 362 30.21 33.92 -10.88
N GLU A 363 30.85 34.76 -10.05
CA GLU A 363 32.30 34.65 -9.78
C GLU A 363 32.69 33.75 -8.58
N ARG A 364 33.94 33.26 -8.63
CA ARG A 364 34.45 32.01 -8.03
C ARG A 364 34.52 31.96 -6.48
N ARG A 365 33.72 31.05 -5.91
CA ARG A 365 34.17 29.87 -5.11
C ARG A 365 32.98 28.95 -4.83
N GLU A 366 31.84 29.55 -4.47
CA GLU A 366 30.52 28.92 -4.26
C GLU A 366 29.45 29.97 -4.60
N PRO A 367 29.04 30.09 -5.88
CA PRO A 367 28.00 31.03 -6.26
C PRO A 367 26.65 30.62 -5.64
N ILE A 368 25.80 31.58 -5.34
CA ILE A 368 24.43 31.33 -4.87
C ILE A 368 23.63 30.71 -6.02
N ARG A 369 23.09 29.50 -5.83
CA ARG A 369 22.37 28.76 -6.88
C ARG A 369 20.93 28.53 -6.49
N VAL A 370 20.02 29.32 -7.05
CA VAL A 370 18.57 29.17 -6.82
C VAL A 370 17.98 28.03 -7.67
N THR A 371 18.58 27.74 -8.83
CA THR A 371 18.15 26.66 -9.72
C THR A 371 19.35 25.86 -10.24
N VAL A 372 19.08 24.66 -10.75
CA VAL A 372 20.10 23.81 -11.41
C VAL A 372 20.40 24.26 -12.86
N ARG A 373 19.66 25.24 -13.40
CA ARG A 373 19.84 25.71 -14.79
C ARG A 373 20.91 26.78 -14.83
N GLU A 374 21.99 26.52 -15.57
CA GLU A 374 23.11 27.48 -15.72
C GLU A 374 22.68 28.84 -16.26
N GLN A 375 21.69 28.89 -17.16
CA GLN A 375 21.17 30.13 -17.75
C GLN A 375 20.48 31.07 -16.74
N ASP A 376 20.05 30.56 -15.59
CA ASP A 376 19.37 31.39 -14.60
C ASP A 376 20.33 32.29 -13.82
N LYS A 377 21.65 32.03 -13.88
CA LYS A 377 22.67 32.87 -13.23
C LYS A 377 22.66 34.29 -13.78
N ASP A 378 22.63 34.44 -15.10
CA ASP A 378 22.60 35.76 -15.76
C ASP A 378 21.29 36.50 -15.46
N ARG A 379 20.16 35.77 -15.43
CA ARG A 379 18.85 36.34 -15.07
C ARG A 379 18.80 36.86 -13.63
N LEU A 380 19.42 36.14 -12.69
CA LEU A 380 19.56 36.58 -11.31
C LEU A 380 20.44 37.83 -11.20
N VAL A 381 21.54 37.89 -11.97
CA VAL A 381 22.37 39.10 -12.05
C VAL A 381 21.55 40.28 -12.54
N GLU A 382 20.78 40.14 -13.62
CA GLU A 382 19.93 41.20 -14.18
C GLU A 382 18.87 41.67 -13.18
N LEU A 383 18.16 40.72 -12.54
CA LEU A 383 17.11 41.02 -11.57
C LEU A 383 17.64 41.80 -10.36
N PHE A 384 18.69 41.29 -9.71
CA PHE A 384 19.26 41.93 -8.53
C PHE A 384 19.95 43.25 -8.88
N SER A 385 20.62 43.35 -10.04
CA SER A 385 21.28 44.59 -10.48
C SER A 385 20.26 45.68 -10.76
N GLY A 386 19.16 45.34 -11.46
CA GLY A 386 18.07 46.26 -11.73
C GLY A 386 17.38 46.74 -10.45
N ALA A 387 17.07 45.83 -9.53
CA ALA A 387 16.35 46.17 -8.31
C ALA A 387 17.21 47.00 -7.33
N ILE A 388 18.44 46.58 -7.03
CA ILE A 388 19.35 47.32 -6.13
C ILE A 388 19.74 48.67 -6.77
N GLY A 389 20.03 48.68 -8.07
CA GLY A 389 20.36 49.91 -8.80
C GLY A 389 19.24 50.95 -8.74
N LEU A 390 18.00 50.56 -9.08
CA LEU A 390 16.87 51.47 -9.16
C LEU A 390 16.34 51.91 -7.79
N PHE A 391 16.23 50.99 -6.83
CA PHE A 391 15.54 51.30 -5.57
C PHE A 391 16.49 51.81 -4.47
N LYS A 392 17.72 51.29 -4.39
CA LYS A 392 18.75 51.78 -3.46
C LYS A 392 19.66 52.84 -4.09
N GLY A 393 20.13 52.63 -5.32
CA GLY A 393 21.05 53.55 -5.99
C GLY A 393 20.52 54.98 -6.06
N ASP A 394 19.30 55.17 -6.59
CA ASP A 394 18.63 56.48 -6.69
C ASP A 394 18.46 57.20 -5.33
N ARG A 395 18.41 56.44 -4.23
CA ARG A 395 18.17 56.94 -2.86
C ARG A 395 19.44 57.07 -2.03
N SER A 396 20.61 56.71 -2.58
CA SER A 396 21.89 56.69 -1.87
C SER A 396 22.53 58.08 -1.70
N HIS A 397 22.16 59.06 -2.53
CA HIS A 397 22.83 60.37 -2.60
C HIS A 397 22.18 61.51 -1.78
N LYS A 398 21.23 61.22 -0.87
CA LYS A 398 20.46 62.21 -0.06
C LYS A 398 19.66 63.25 -0.86
N ASP A 399 19.73 63.24 -2.18
CA ASP A 399 18.83 64.00 -3.06
C ASP A 399 17.44 63.34 -3.12
N ARG A 400 16.41 64.12 -3.45
CA ARG A 400 15.08 63.56 -3.72
C ARG A 400 15.21 62.56 -4.88
N PRO A 401 14.77 61.30 -4.72
CA PRO A 401 14.82 60.33 -5.81
C PRO A 401 14.05 60.88 -7.01
N LEU A 402 14.54 60.57 -8.23
CA LEU A 402 13.91 60.99 -9.49
C LEU A 402 12.45 60.52 -9.58
N LEU A 403 12.14 59.38 -8.95
CA LEU A 403 10.81 58.81 -8.80
C LEU A 403 10.48 58.63 -7.30
N PRO A 404 9.92 59.65 -6.64
CA PRO A 404 9.58 59.58 -5.22
C PRO A 404 8.36 58.70 -4.98
N CYS A 405 8.35 58.01 -3.84
CA CYS A 405 7.21 57.19 -3.42
C CYS A 405 6.02 58.09 -3.04
N ARG A 406 4.86 57.89 -3.67
CA ARG A 406 3.69 58.78 -3.56
C ARG A 406 2.69 58.33 -2.51
N SER A 407 2.75 57.07 -2.09
CA SER A 407 1.79 56.51 -1.14
C SER A 407 2.38 55.41 -0.26
N ARG A 408 1.70 55.14 0.85
CA ARG A 408 1.99 54.02 1.74
C ARG A 408 1.88 52.67 1.03
N TYR A 409 0.86 52.45 0.20
CA TYR A 409 0.68 51.20 -0.55
C TYR A 409 1.75 50.98 -1.63
N GLU A 410 2.25 52.05 -2.25
CA GLU A 410 3.39 51.98 -3.17
C GLU A 410 4.66 51.57 -2.41
N CYS A 411 4.89 52.14 -1.22
CA CYS A 411 5.98 51.73 -0.33
C CYS A 411 5.88 50.25 0.06
N MET A 412 4.70 49.78 0.47
CA MET A 412 4.48 48.38 0.85
C MET A 412 4.78 47.39 -0.28
N ARG A 413 4.39 47.70 -1.52
CA ARG A 413 4.72 46.86 -2.68
C ARG A 413 6.23 46.77 -2.93
N LEU A 414 6.96 47.87 -2.73
CA LEU A 414 8.42 47.89 -2.89
C LEU A 414 9.14 47.16 -1.74
N LEU A 415 8.64 47.24 -0.51
CA LEU A 415 9.15 46.46 0.62
C LEU A 415 8.85 44.96 0.48
N ALA A 416 7.68 44.61 -0.07
CA ALA A 416 7.35 43.23 -0.43
C ALA A 416 8.31 42.71 -1.52
N HIS A 417 8.65 43.53 -2.52
CA HIS A 417 9.64 43.16 -3.52
C HIS A 417 11.03 42.88 -2.92
N ALA A 418 11.49 43.70 -1.98
CA ALA A 418 12.74 43.44 -1.25
C ALA A 418 12.67 42.12 -0.44
N SER A 419 11.51 41.81 0.14
CA SER A 419 11.26 40.53 0.82
C SER A 419 11.38 39.36 -0.17
N THR A 420 10.77 39.46 -1.36
CA THR A 420 10.88 38.44 -2.42
C THR A 420 12.32 38.19 -2.86
N LEU A 421 13.17 39.22 -2.92
CA LEU A 421 14.59 39.04 -3.25
C LEU A 421 15.33 38.24 -2.17
N LEU A 422 15.04 38.47 -0.88
CA LEU A 422 15.61 37.65 0.20
C LEU A 422 15.09 36.21 0.14
N ASP A 423 13.80 36.01 -0.18
CA ASP A 423 13.21 34.66 -0.33
C ASP A 423 13.87 33.89 -1.48
N LEU A 424 14.25 34.57 -2.56
CA LEU A 424 15.03 33.96 -3.64
C LEU A 424 16.42 33.53 -3.16
N LEU A 425 17.08 34.31 -2.30
CA LEU A 425 18.38 33.92 -1.75
C LEU A 425 18.24 32.67 -0.86
N ASP A 426 17.16 32.53 -0.10
CA ASP A 426 16.96 31.37 0.79
C ASP A 426 16.68 30.05 0.07
N ARG A 427 16.44 30.10 -1.25
CA ARG A 427 16.33 28.93 -2.13
C ARG A 427 17.68 28.44 -2.68
N ASP A 428 18.80 28.93 -2.13
CA ASP A 428 20.14 28.47 -2.47
C ASP A 428 20.29 26.96 -2.24
N ILE A 429 20.44 26.20 -3.33
CA ILE A 429 20.50 24.73 -3.37
C ILE A 429 21.63 24.19 -2.50
N ASP A 430 22.70 24.96 -2.31
CA ASP A 430 23.86 24.55 -1.51
C ASP A 430 23.63 24.68 -0.01
N ARG A 431 22.61 25.45 0.41
CA ARG A 431 22.26 25.69 1.82
C ARG A 431 20.88 25.21 2.23
N ALA A 432 20.02 24.90 1.25
CA ALA A 432 18.67 24.43 1.47
C ALA A 432 18.65 22.99 2.04
N PRO A 433 17.69 22.68 2.94
CA PRO A 433 17.48 21.32 3.42
C PRO A 433 17.17 20.40 2.22
N ILE A 434 17.66 19.16 2.24
CA ILE A 434 17.47 18.23 1.12
C ILE A 434 17.08 16.84 1.61
N VAL A 435 16.14 16.23 0.90
CA VAL A 435 15.81 14.80 1.01
C VAL A 435 16.72 14.02 0.07
N ARG A 436 17.57 13.15 0.63
CA ARG A 436 18.47 12.26 -0.11
C ARG A 436 17.75 10.98 -0.54
N GLY A 437 16.84 10.49 0.29
CA GLY A 437 15.98 9.36 -0.01
C GLY A 437 14.92 9.16 1.08
N TYR A 438 14.06 8.17 0.90
CA TYR A 438 12.97 7.87 1.82
C TYR A 438 12.76 6.37 2.03
N GLU A 439 12.14 6.02 3.15
CA GLU A 439 11.73 4.66 3.49
C GLU A 439 10.27 4.68 3.98
N HIS A 440 9.40 3.95 3.27
CA HIS A 440 8.02 3.66 3.68
C HIS A 440 7.84 2.13 3.69
N ARG A 441 8.06 1.51 4.85
CA ARG A 441 7.95 0.05 4.99
C ARG A 441 6.51 -0.42 5.07
N GLN A 442 5.67 0.28 5.85
CA GLN A 442 4.22 0.07 6.05
C GLN A 442 3.68 1.08 7.07
N GLY A 443 2.36 1.31 7.05
CA GLY A 443 1.67 2.08 8.07
C GLY A 443 1.81 3.60 7.93
N HIS A 444 1.73 4.28 9.06
CA HIS A 444 1.53 5.72 9.15
C HIS A 444 2.82 6.54 9.20
N THR A 445 3.98 5.93 9.03
CA THR A 445 5.26 6.63 9.21
C THR A 445 6.11 6.59 7.95
N LEU A 446 6.59 7.76 7.52
CA LEU A 446 7.57 7.91 6.46
C LEU A 446 8.90 8.37 7.07
N THR A 447 9.97 7.64 6.80
CA THR A 447 11.32 8.02 7.22
C THR A 447 12.05 8.68 6.05
N LEU A 448 12.61 9.86 6.27
CA LEU A 448 13.36 10.63 5.29
C LEU A 448 14.82 10.69 5.69
N TRP A 449 15.71 10.36 4.76
CA TRP A 449 17.12 10.69 4.88
C TRP A 449 17.31 12.16 4.49
N VAL A 450 17.56 12.99 5.50
CA VAL A 450 17.68 14.44 5.32
C VAL A 450 19.10 14.92 5.57
N ASP A 451 19.52 15.93 4.81
CA ASP A 451 20.80 16.60 4.95
C ASP A 451 20.59 18.12 4.98
N ARG A 452 21.46 18.84 5.68
CA ARG A 452 21.40 20.30 5.91
C ARG A 452 20.06 20.79 6.52
N ALA A 453 19.36 19.91 7.22
CA ALA A 453 18.16 20.22 7.98
C ALA A 453 18.49 20.38 9.48
N SER A 454 17.78 21.28 10.17
CA SER A 454 17.84 21.43 11.63
C SER A 454 16.71 20.65 12.31
N SER A 455 16.71 20.64 13.65
CA SER A 455 15.59 20.08 14.42
C SER A 455 14.28 20.85 14.25
N GLN A 456 14.29 22.07 13.70
CA GLN A 456 13.11 22.89 13.43
C GLN A 456 12.53 22.68 12.03
N VAL A 457 13.12 21.80 11.22
CA VAL A 457 12.62 21.52 9.86
C VAL A 457 11.14 21.10 9.87
N GLU A 458 10.39 21.67 8.93
CA GLU A 458 9.03 21.35 8.57
C GLU A 458 9.02 20.53 7.27
N VAL A 459 8.03 19.65 7.15
CA VAL A 459 7.86 18.76 5.99
C VAL A 459 6.52 19.06 5.36
N TRP A 460 6.55 19.31 4.06
CA TRP A 460 5.39 19.68 3.27
C TRP A 460 5.18 18.67 2.15
N LEU A 461 3.95 18.19 2.03
CA LEU A 461 3.47 17.23 1.03
C LEU A 461 2.61 17.96 0.00
N ASP A 462 2.88 17.71 -1.28
CA ASP A 462 2.15 18.24 -2.44
C ASP A 462 1.89 19.75 -2.34
N GLU A 463 2.88 20.46 -1.79
CA GLU A 463 2.93 21.93 -1.62
C GLU A 463 1.88 22.53 -0.67
N THR A 464 0.90 21.74 -0.23
CA THR A 464 -0.31 22.21 0.45
C THR A 464 -0.45 21.69 1.87
N THR A 465 0.07 20.49 2.14
CA THR A 465 -0.19 19.78 3.40
C THR A 465 1.08 19.69 4.24
N ARG A 466 1.10 20.31 5.42
CA ARG A 466 2.20 20.13 6.37
C ARG A 466 2.04 18.82 7.12
N LEU A 467 3.08 17.98 7.12
CA LEU A 467 3.09 16.70 7.83
C LEU A 467 3.62 16.87 9.26
N ASP A 468 3.07 16.07 10.18
CA ASP A 468 3.50 16.07 11.58
C ASP A 468 4.84 15.35 11.73
N LYS A 469 5.81 16.03 12.35
CA LYS A 469 7.13 15.46 12.65
C LYS A 469 7.05 14.62 13.93
N LEU A 470 7.37 13.33 13.79
CA LEU A 470 7.37 12.37 14.90
C LEU A 470 8.72 12.31 15.62
N SER A 471 9.82 12.31 14.87
CA SER A 471 11.17 12.34 15.46
C SER A 471 12.22 12.92 14.51
N TYR A 472 13.31 13.45 15.07
CA TYR A 472 14.44 13.97 14.32
C TYR A 472 15.77 13.57 14.96
N ARG A 473 16.70 13.10 14.13
CA ARG A 473 18.13 12.95 14.42
C ARG A 473 18.92 13.49 13.22
N PRO A 474 20.16 13.98 13.40
CA PRO A 474 20.99 14.34 12.25
C PRO A 474 21.05 13.19 11.25
N GLY A 475 20.63 13.43 10.00
CA GLY A 475 20.54 12.42 8.96
C GLY A 475 19.22 11.65 8.85
N THR A 476 18.30 11.76 9.80
CA THR A 476 17.06 10.96 9.81
C THR A 476 15.88 11.75 10.38
N LEU A 477 14.82 11.90 9.59
CA LEU A 477 13.59 12.59 9.96
C LEU A 477 12.40 11.65 9.77
N VAL A 478 11.56 11.47 10.79
CA VAL A 478 10.37 10.61 10.70
C VAL A 478 9.12 11.48 10.79
N VAL A 479 8.21 11.30 9.83
CA VAL A 479 6.94 12.06 9.73
C VAL A 479 5.74 11.14 9.68
N ASP A 480 4.59 11.65 10.13
CA ASP A 480 3.29 11.00 10.06
C ASP A 480 2.67 11.19 8.67
N VAL A 481 2.29 10.10 8.04
CA VAL A 481 1.59 10.01 6.75
C VAL A 481 0.28 9.23 6.88
N ALA A 482 -0.27 9.06 8.09
CA ALA A 482 -1.49 8.27 8.34
C ALA A 482 -2.68 8.69 7.48
N ARG A 483 -2.80 10.00 7.25
CA ARG A 483 -3.92 10.64 6.55
C ARG A 483 -3.61 10.94 5.09
N VAL A 484 -2.46 10.48 4.60
CA VAL A 484 -2.06 10.67 3.21
C VAL A 484 -2.52 9.46 2.41
N ALA A 485 -3.12 9.72 1.24
CA ALA A 485 -3.53 8.66 0.34
C ALA A 485 -2.32 7.84 -0.13
N PRO A 486 -2.49 6.56 -0.50
CA PRO A 486 -1.43 5.83 -1.18
C PRO A 486 -1.24 6.39 -2.60
N GLY A 487 -0.01 6.37 -3.10
CA GLY A 487 0.33 6.87 -4.43
C GLY A 487 1.62 7.67 -4.47
N GLU A 488 1.81 8.38 -5.58
CA GLU A 488 2.92 9.31 -5.77
C GLU A 488 2.63 10.62 -5.06
N HIS A 489 3.59 11.11 -4.28
CA HIS A 489 3.53 12.41 -3.65
C HIS A 489 4.87 13.14 -3.77
N ARG A 490 4.84 14.46 -3.63
CA ARG A 490 6.05 15.31 -3.63
C ARG A 490 6.25 15.91 -2.25
N ILE A 491 7.39 15.59 -1.64
CA ILE A 491 7.77 16.14 -0.34
C ILE A 491 8.87 17.18 -0.49
N HIS A 492 8.72 18.34 0.13
CA HIS A 492 9.81 19.28 0.30
C HIS A 492 10.00 19.67 1.76
N LEU A 493 11.21 20.12 2.08
CA LEU A 493 11.60 20.52 3.42
C LEU A 493 11.68 22.04 3.51
N ALA A 494 11.20 22.61 4.61
CA ALA A 494 11.36 24.02 4.94
C ALA A 494 12.04 24.14 6.32
N ASP A 495 13.15 24.86 6.42
CA ASP A 495 13.90 25.04 7.67
C ASP A 495 14.15 26.54 7.90
N GLY A 496 13.20 27.17 8.60
CA GLY A 496 13.05 28.63 8.63
C GLY A 496 12.60 29.14 7.25
N HIS A 497 13.33 30.11 6.69
CA HIS A 497 13.05 30.62 5.35
C HIS A 497 13.66 29.78 4.22
N ARG A 498 14.53 28.80 4.55
CA ARG A 498 15.20 27.95 3.56
C ARG A 498 14.30 26.83 3.11
N GLN A 499 14.09 26.70 1.79
CA GLN A 499 13.24 25.68 1.20
C GLN A 499 14.02 24.79 0.23
N GLY A 500 13.92 23.49 0.43
CA GLY A 500 14.51 22.47 -0.43
C GLY A 500 13.69 22.18 -1.68
N ALA A 501 14.33 21.58 -2.69
CA ALA A 501 13.61 21.03 -3.83
C ALA A 501 12.69 19.87 -3.41
N ALA A 502 11.54 19.75 -4.07
CA ALA A 502 10.63 18.66 -3.80
C ALA A 502 11.16 17.31 -4.34
N HIS A 503 11.02 16.28 -3.52
CA HIS A 503 11.45 14.91 -3.74
C HIS A 503 10.21 14.01 -3.89
N THR A 504 10.19 13.19 -4.93
CA THR A 504 9.07 12.27 -5.16
C THR A 504 9.16 11.08 -4.21
N VAL A 505 8.08 10.81 -3.50
CA VAL A 505 7.92 9.65 -2.62
C VAL A 505 6.72 8.82 -3.06
N TRP A 506 6.77 7.51 -2.84
CA TRP A 506 5.66 6.61 -3.10
C TRP A 506 5.13 6.04 -1.79
N LEU A 507 3.87 6.34 -1.47
CA LEU A 507 3.20 5.82 -0.28
C LEU A 507 2.33 4.63 -0.63
N THR A 508 2.26 3.67 0.28
CA THR A 508 1.60 2.39 0.03
C THR A 508 0.49 2.15 1.04
N SER A 509 -0.71 1.79 0.58
CA SER A 509 -1.76 1.28 1.46
C SER A 509 -1.48 -0.19 1.76
N GLU A 510 -2.02 -0.67 2.88
CA GLU A 510 -1.89 -2.03 3.45
C GLU A 510 -1.76 -3.18 2.42
N PRO A 511 -1.10 -4.30 2.79
CA PRO A 511 -0.57 -5.26 1.82
C PRO A 511 -1.62 -5.81 0.85
N GLY A 512 -1.37 -5.61 -0.46
CA GLY A 512 -1.96 -6.42 -1.53
C GLY A 512 -1.50 -7.88 -1.45
N LEU A 513 -2.09 -8.74 -2.28
CA LEU A 513 -1.89 -10.20 -2.20
C LEU A 513 -0.40 -10.60 -2.25
N SER A 514 0.08 -11.22 -1.17
CA SER A 514 1.44 -11.81 -1.06
C SER A 514 1.59 -13.11 -1.85
N SER A 515 0.47 -13.68 -2.30
CA SER A 515 0.45 -14.81 -3.23
C SER A 515 -0.48 -14.50 -4.39
N TRP A 516 0.00 -14.69 -5.61
CA TRP A 516 -0.70 -14.32 -6.83
C TRP A 516 -0.38 -15.25 -7.99
N TYR A 517 -1.26 -15.26 -8.99
CA TYR A 517 -1.20 -16.17 -10.12
C TYR A 517 -1.46 -15.37 -11.39
N ARG A 518 -0.46 -15.28 -12.26
CA ARG A 518 -0.52 -14.50 -13.51
C ARG A 518 -0.54 -15.43 -14.71
N VAL A 519 -1.50 -15.25 -15.60
CA VAL A 519 -1.59 -16.00 -16.85
C VAL A 519 -0.42 -15.59 -17.76
N ILE A 520 0.39 -16.57 -18.17
CA ILE A 520 1.50 -16.35 -19.09
C ILE A 520 1.34 -17.08 -20.42
N GLU A 521 0.48 -18.10 -20.48
CA GLU A 521 0.20 -18.86 -21.70
C GLU A 521 -1.20 -19.48 -21.61
N VAL A 522 -1.92 -19.56 -22.73
CA VAL A 522 -3.30 -20.08 -22.79
C VAL A 522 -3.44 -21.05 -23.96
N ASN A 523 -4.49 -21.86 -23.96
CA ASN A 523 -4.82 -22.81 -25.03
C ASN A 523 -3.73 -23.85 -25.29
N LEU A 524 -2.98 -24.24 -24.24
CA LEU A 524 -1.97 -25.28 -24.36
C LEU A 524 -2.63 -26.63 -24.71
N PRO A 525 -2.20 -27.33 -25.77
CA PRO A 525 -2.72 -28.65 -26.07
C PRO A 525 -2.28 -29.64 -25.00
N LEU A 526 -3.24 -30.36 -24.42
CA LEU A 526 -3.00 -31.44 -23.47
C LEU A 526 -3.32 -32.78 -24.11
N TYR A 527 -2.54 -33.80 -23.79
CA TYR A 527 -2.66 -35.16 -24.31
C TYR A 527 -2.85 -36.15 -23.16
N GLY A 528 -3.55 -37.26 -23.39
CA GLY A 528 -3.82 -38.32 -22.42
C GLY A 528 -2.79 -39.47 -22.46
N ASP A 529 -1.82 -39.39 -23.36
CA ASP A 529 -0.73 -40.37 -23.53
C ASP A 529 0.60 -39.66 -23.84
N ALA A 530 1.69 -40.43 -23.81
CA ALA A 530 3.05 -39.91 -24.00
C ALA A 530 3.41 -39.73 -25.49
N GLU A 531 2.68 -40.39 -26.38
CA GLU A 531 2.88 -40.42 -27.83
C GLU A 531 2.20 -39.24 -28.55
N GLY A 532 1.23 -38.61 -27.90
CA GLY A 532 0.44 -37.47 -28.39
C GLY A 532 -0.74 -37.85 -29.28
N GLU A 533 -1.17 -39.11 -29.24
CA GLU A 533 -2.25 -39.59 -30.10
C GLU A 533 -3.64 -39.24 -29.55
N GLN A 534 -3.80 -39.21 -28.23
CA GLN A 534 -5.04 -38.89 -27.52
C GLN A 534 -5.02 -37.44 -27.03
N ARG A 535 -5.49 -36.50 -27.85
CA ARG A 535 -5.70 -35.11 -27.38
C ARG A 535 -6.89 -35.03 -26.41
N LEU A 536 -6.71 -34.34 -25.29
CA LEU A 536 -7.77 -34.12 -24.30
C LEU A 536 -8.73 -33.01 -24.76
N ASP A 537 -10.00 -33.12 -24.37
CA ASP A 537 -11.08 -32.13 -24.62
C ASP A 537 -11.06 -30.96 -23.61
N VAL A 538 -9.87 -30.64 -23.10
CA VAL A 538 -9.60 -29.52 -22.20
C VAL A 538 -8.27 -28.90 -22.60
N SER A 539 -8.14 -27.60 -22.39
CA SER A 539 -6.89 -26.89 -22.69
C SER A 539 -6.10 -26.64 -21.41
N GLY A 540 -4.78 -26.51 -21.54
CA GLY A 540 -3.92 -26.06 -20.46
C GLY A 540 -3.84 -24.53 -20.42
N VAL A 541 -3.86 -23.98 -19.21
CA VAL A 541 -3.41 -22.60 -18.93
C VAL A 541 -2.11 -22.67 -18.15
N ARG A 542 -1.11 -21.88 -18.54
CA ARG A 542 0.13 -21.73 -17.78
C ARG A 542 0.09 -20.46 -16.95
N LEU A 543 0.33 -20.62 -15.66
CA LEU A 543 0.39 -19.55 -14.68
C LEU A 543 1.82 -19.38 -14.19
N TYR A 544 2.26 -18.14 -14.07
CA TYR A 544 3.38 -17.76 -13.22
C TYR A 544 2.83 -17.47 -11.83
N CYS A 545 3.29 -18.22 -10.85
CA CYS A 545 2.76 -18.21 -9.50
C CYS A 545 3.83 -17.69 -8.55
N LEU A 546 3.42 -16.81 -7.63
CA LEU A 546 4.20 -16.49 -6.45
C LEU A 546 3.38 -16.95 -5.23
N GLU A 547 3.91 -17.88 -4.45
CA GLU A 547 3.23 -18.44 -3.28
C GLU A 547 4.16 -18.35 -2.08
N ALA A 548 3.80 -17.55 -1.08
CA ALA A 548 4.66 -17.25 0.06
C ALA A 548 6.09 -16.87 -0.37
N GLY A 549 6.23 -16.01 -1.38
CA GLY A 549 7.54 -15.58 -1.92
C GLY A 549 8.27 -16.61 -2.79
N THR A 550 7.72 -17.82 -2.96
CA THR A 550 8.30 -18.85 -3.84
C THR A 550 7.71 -18.73 -5.24
N ALA A 551 8.57 -18.42 -6.22
CA ALA A 551 8.18 -18.36 -7.62
C ALA A 551 8.12 -19.76 -8.24
N SER A 552 7.05 -20.05 -8.97
CA SER A 552 6.87 -21.29 -9.73
C SER A 552 6.07 -21.05 -11.02
N GLU A 553 6.11 -22.03 -11.92
CA GLU A 553 5.18 -22.08 -13.05
C GLU A 553 4.29 -23.31 -12.89
N ARG A 554 3.01 -23.18 -13.26
CA ARG A 554 2.05 -24.27 -13.20
C ARG A 554 1.24 -24.34 -14.48
N ILE A 555 1.06 -25.53 -15.01
CA ILE A 555 0.11 -25.80 -16.09
C ILE A 555 -1.10 -26.48 -15.48
N LEU A 556 -2.28 -25.94 -15.71
CA LEU A 556 -3.54 -26.40 -15.13
C LEU A 556 -4.56 -26.69 -16.25
N PRO A 557 -5.36 -27.77 -16.14
CA PRO A 557 -6.41 -28.02 -17.12
C PRO A 557 -7.59 -27.10 -16.86
N THR A 558 -8.12 -26.48 -17.90
CA THR A 558 -9.24 -25.55 -17.81
C THR A 558 -10.14 -25.62 -19.04
N ARG A 559 -11.38 -25.17 -18.86
CA ARG A 559 -12.33 -24.86 -19.94
C ARG A 559 -12.61 -23.36 -20.04
N GLU A 560 -12.09 -22.57 -19.11
CA GLU A 560 -12.26 -21.14 -19.07
C GLU A 560 -11.35 -20.45 -20.08
N VAL A 561 -11.75 -19.24 -20.50
CA VAL A 561 -10.98 -18.40 -21.40
C VAL A 561 -10.20 -17.36 -20.59
N TYR A 562 -8.88 -17.33 -20.80
CA TYR A 562 -7.97 -16.44 -20.09
C TYR A 562 -7.25 -15.47 -21.04
N THR A 563 -6.83 -14.33 -20.50
CA THR A 563 -6.00 -13.34 -21.21
C THR A 563 -4.59 -13.34 -20.64
N VAL A 564 -3.57 -13.44 -21.50
CA VAL A 564 -2.16 -13.38 -21.08
C VAL A 564 -1.87 -12.03 -20.43
N GLY A 565 -1.16 -12.05 -19.31
CA GLY A 565 -0.85 -10.87 -18.50
C GLY A 565 -1.88 -10.56 -17.42
N HIS A 566 -3.05 -11.21 -17.40
CA HIS A 566 -4.03 -11.03 -16.34
C HIS A 566 -3.71 -11.90 -15.12
N TYR A 567 -3.98 -11.35 -13.93
CA TYR A 567 -4.02 -12.09 -12.68
C TYR A 567 -5.36 -12.82 -12.53
N VAL A 568 -5.31 -14.00 -11.94
CA VAL A 568 -6.47 -14.86 -11.69
C VAL A 568 -6.49 -15.34 -10.25
N SER A 569 -7.68 -15.61 -9.73
CA SER A 569 -7.87 -16.22 -8.40
C SER A 569 -7.62 -17.73 -8.41
N TRP A 570 -7.33 -18.32 -7.25
CA TRP A 570 -7.02 -19.75 -7.11
C TRP A 570 -8.27 -20.57 -6.79
N HIS A 571 -9.03 -20.99 -7.82
CA HIS A 571 -10.29 -21.73 -7.66
C HIS A 571 -10.33 -22.98 -8.54
N TRP A 572 -10.98 -24.04 -8.02
CA TRP A 572 -11.06 -25.36 -8.63
C TRP A 572 -12.51 -25.84 -8.71
N SER A 573 -12.82 -26.57 -9.77
CA SER A 573 -14.11 -27.24 -9.95
C SER A 573 -14.28 -28.41 -8.98
N SER A 574 -15.49 -28.61 -8.48
CA SER A 574 -15.86 -29.75 -7.62
C SER A 574 -16.43 -30.94 -8.40
N THR A 575 -16.59 -30.83 -9.73
CA THR A 575 -17.54 -31.66 -10.48
C THR A 575 -16.91 -32.70 -11.41
N ALA A 576 -15.62 -32.61 -11.74
CA ALA A 576 -14.95 -33.61 -12.60
C ALA A 576 -13.43 -33.65 -12.40
N ALA A 577 -12.87 -34.88 -12.40
CA ALA A 577 -11.44 -35.14 -12.45
C ALA A 577 -10.99 -35.47 -13.89
N ILE A 578 -9.87 -34.90 -14.29
CA ILE A 578 -9.13 -35.20 -15.51
C ILE A 578 -8.07 -36.25 -15.16
N GLY A 579 -7.98 -37.30 -15.97
CA GLY A 579 -6.93 -38.31 -15.84
C GLY A 579 -5.53 -37.75 -16.16
N GLY A 580 -4.58 -38.66 -16.38
CA GLY A 580 -3.21 -38.27 -16.66
C GLY A 580 -3.12 -37.36 -17.88
N ALA A 581 -2.26 -36.34 -17.79
CA ALA A 581 -2.07 -35.41 -18.90
C ALA A 581 -0.59 -35.19 -19.23
N TRP A 582 -0.32 -34.91 -20.50
CA TRP A 582 0.97 -34.62 -21.07
C TRP A 582 0.91 -33.34 -21.90
N VAL A 583 2.02 -32.62 -22.00
CA VAL A 583 2.14 -31.40 -22.81
C VAL A 583 3.44 -31.43 -23.61
N GLY A 584 3.44 -30.79 -24.78
CA GLY A 584 4.67 -30.57 -25.54
C GLY A 584 5.57 -29.53 -24.88
N ASP A 585 6.88 -29.69 -25.05
CA ASP A 585 7.82 -28.65 -24.65
C ASP A 585 7.74 -27.44 -25.61
N ARG A 586 8.13 -26.26 -25.15
CA ARG A 586 8.09 -25.02 -25.97
C ARG A 586 8.96 -25.10 -27.23
N ASP A 587 9.98 -25.96 -27.20
CA ASP A 587 10.91 -26.18 -28.30
C ASP A 587 10.47 -27.28 -29.29
N GLY A 588 9.24 -27.80 -29.16
CA GLY A 588 8.68 -28.82 -30.08
C GLY A 588 9.23 -30.24 -29.85
N GLY A 589 9.75 -30.51 -28.65
CA GLY A 589 10.27 -31.82 -28.23
C GLY A 589 9.20 -32.85 -27.85
N SER A 590 9.64 -34.00 -27.31
CA SER A 590 8.78 -35.08 -26.81
C SER A 590 7.80 -34.60 -25.73
N LEU A 591 6.60 -35.20 -25.70
CA LEU A 591 5.62 -34.88 -24.66
C LEU A 591 6.12 -35.25 -23.27
N ARG A 592 5.88 -34.38 -22.30
CA ARG A 592 6.21 -34.59 -20.89
C ARG A 592 4.94 -34.75 -20.08
N LYS A 593 4.95 -35.71 -19.14
CA LYS A 593 3.83 -35.91 -18.22
C LYS A 593 3.71 -34.71 -17.27
N LEU A 594 2.48 -34.27 -17.06
CA LEU A 594 2.11 -33.20 -16.14
C LEU A 594 1.58 -33.76 -14.82
N TRP A 595 0.53 -34.58 -14.86
CA TRP A 595 -0.06 -35.15 -13.65
C TRP A 595 -0.61 -36.54 -13.91
N GLU A 596 -0.93 -37.26 -12.84
CA GLU A 596 -1.72 -38.49 -12.88
C GLU A 596 -3.22 -38.20 -12.86
N VAL A 597 -3.64 -37.23 -12.05
CA VAL A 597 -5.03 -36.76 -11.94
C VAL A 597 -5.03 -35.28 -11.57
N SER A 598 -5.97 -34.50 -12.11
CA SER A 598 -6.21 -33.10 -11.72
C SER A 598 -7.70 -32.78 -11.79
N THR A 599 -8.19 -31.83 -10.99
CA THR A 599 -9.49 -31.19 -11.22
C THR A 599 -9.34 -30.02 -12.19
N LEU A 600 -10.46 -29.53 -12.73
CA LEU A 600 -10.48 -28.35 -13.59
C LEU A 600 -10.19 -27.08 -12.78
N PHE A 601 -9.34 -26.21 -13.33
CA PHE A 601 -9.07 -24.89 -12.81
C PHE A 601 -10.10 -23.88 -13.35
N GLU A 602 -10.76 -23.18 -12.43
CA GLU A 602 -11.85 -22.22 -12.68
C GLU A 602 -11.53 -20.85 -12.05
N GLY A 603 -10.25 -20.47 -12.08
CA GLY A 603 -9.80 -19.18 -11.54
C GLY A 603 -10.49 -18.01 -12.22
N GLN A 604 -11.03 -17.07 -11.43
CA GLN A 604 -11.70 -15.87 -11.96
C GLN A 604 -10.66 -14.77 -12.25
N PRO A 605 -10.76 -14.03 -13.37
CA PRO A 605 -9.93 -12.86 -13.65
C PRO A 605 -10.03 -11.81 -12.53
N VAL A 606 -8.89 -11.28 -12.11
CA VAL A 606 -8.79 -10.25 -11.05
C VAL A 606 -8.52 -8.89 -11.69
N ALA A 607 -7.35 -8.72 -12.31
CA ALA A 607 -6.93 -7.47 -12.96
C ALA A 607 -5.74 -7.73 -13.91
N PRO A 608 -5.47 -6.85 -14.89
CA PRO A 608 -4.26 -6.93 -15.72
C PRO A 608 -3.01 -6.53 -14.95
N ALA A 609 -1.84 -7.02 -15.38
CA ALA A 609 -0.55 -6.47 -14.95
C ALA A 609 -0.32 -5.05 -15.51
N HIS A 610 0.26 -4.18 -14.69
CA HIS A 610 0.64 -2.82 -15.09
C HIS A 610 2.18 -2.66 -15.07
N PRO A 611 2.75 -1.49 -15.41
CA PRO A 611 4.18 -1.27 -15.29
C PRO A 611 4.67 -1.45 -13.85
N ILE A 612 5.81 -2.13 -13.72
CA ILE A 612 6.47 -2.41 -12.44
C ILE A 612 6.98 -1.10 -11.82
N ARG A 613 6.79 -0.96 -10.51
CA ARG A 613 7.24 0.17 -9.71
C ARG A 613 7.94 -0.33 -8.45
N LEU A 614 9.00 0.38 -8.06
CA LEU A 614 9.65 0.20 -6.78
C LEU A 614 8.84 0.91 -5.68
N MET A 615 8.45 0.16 -4.64
CA MET A 615 7.77 0.72 -3.47
C MET A 615 8.78 1.21 -2.44
N HIS A 616 9.70 0.35 -2.04
CA HIS A 616 10.80 0.65 -1.13
C HIS A 616 11.89 -0.42 -1.25
N ILE A 617 12.98 -0.22 -0.53
CA ILE A 617 14.07 -1.20 -0.39
C ILE A 617 14.24 -1.58 1.08
N SER A 618 14.71 -2.80 1.37
CA SER A 618 15.05 -3.23 2.73
C SER A 618 16.44 -3.88 2.79
N MET A 619 17.12 -3.73 3.92
CA MET A 619 18.35 -4.50 4.22
C MET A 619 18.01 -5.74 5.04
N GLU A 620 18.50 -6.89 4.58
CA GLU A 620 18.23 -8.19 5.21
C GLU A 620 19.56 -8.93 5.50
N PRO A 621 19.94 -9.12 6.78
CA PRO A 621 19.22 -8.71 8.01
C PRO A 621 19.26 -7.21 8.31
N SER A 622 18.19 -6.71 8.95
CA SER A 622 18.09 -5.29 9.36
C SER A 622 18.85 -4.99 10.66
N ARG A 623 19.19 -6.02 11.44
CA ARG A 623 20.01 -5.92 12.66
C ARG A 623 21.06 -7.02 12.67
N LEU A 624 22.32 -6.63 12.76
CA LEU A 624 23.45 -7.53 12.77
C LEU A 624 24.13 -7.48 14.14
N ARG A 625 24.14 -8.62 14.83
CA ARG A 625 24.88 -8.82 16.10
C ARG A 625 26.05 -9.75 15.84
N LEU A 626 27.26 -9.21 15.86
CA LEU A 626 28.45 -9.86 15.34
C LEU A 626 29.58 -9.91 16.36
N ARG A 627 30.38 -10.99 16.33
CA ARG A 627 31.69 -11.04 16.99
C ARG A 627 32.77 -10.49 16.04
N ILE A 628 33.89 -10.03 16.60
CA ILE A 628 35.04 -9.56 15.79
C ILE A 628 35.48 -10.66 14.81
N GLY A 629 35.73 -10.29 13.56
CA GLY A 629 36.16 -11.20 12.50
C GLY A 629 35.02 -11.97 11.82
N ALA A 630 33.78 -11.88 12.33
CA ALA A 630 32.62 -12.49 11.70
C ALA A 630 32.39 -11.91 10.29
N LYS A 631 31.97 -12.79 9.38
CA LYS A 631 31.57 -12.44 8.02
C LYS A 631 30.16 -12.95 7.81
N THR A 632 29.25 -12.07 7.44
CA THR A 632 27.83 -12.40 7.32
C THR A 632 27.23 -11.79 6.06
N PRO A 633 26.27 -12.45 5.41
CA PRO A 633 25.57 -11.88 4.27
C PRO A 633 24.78 -10.64 4.67
N LEU A 634 24.71 -9.69 3.74
CA LEU A 634 23.76 -8.60 3.75
C LEU A 634 23.24 -8.40 2.34
N ARG A 635 21.92 -8.56 2.20
CA ARG A 635 21.22 -8.34 0.94
C ARG A 635 20.39 -7.08 1.03
N VAL A 636 20.25 -6.40 -0.10
CA VAL A 636 19.27 -5.32 -0.24
C VAL A 636 18.17 -5.86 -1.15
N LEU A 637 16.95 -5.84 -0.64
CA LEU A 637 15.78 -6.34 -1.36
C LEU A 637 14.95 -5.16 -1.87
N ALA A 638 14.56 -5.20 -3.13
CA ALA A 638 13.56 -4.32 -3.73
C ALA A 638 12.17 -4.89 -3.51
N HIS A 639 11.28 -4.07 -2.95
CA HIS A 639 9.87 -4.40 -2.80
C HIS A 639 9.12 -3.75 -3.96
N LEU A 640 8.58 -4.57 -4.85
CA LEU A 640 8.03 -4.19 -6.15
C LEU A 640 6.51 -4.37 -6.17
N THR A 641 5.86 -3.59 -7.03
CA THR A 641 4.43 -3.71 -7.33
C THR A 641 4.15 -3.39 -8.79
N ASP A 642 3.10 -3.98 -9.35
CA ASP A 642 2.50 -3.54 -10.61
C ASP A 642 1.08 -2.96 -10.40
N GLY A 643 0.76 -2.57 -9.17
CA GLY A 643 -0.56 -2.09 -8.77
C GLY A 643 -1.58 -3.19 -8.49
N THR A 644 -1.40 -4.40 -9.04
CA THR A 644 -2.26 -5.56 -8.74
C THR A 644 -1.58 -6.55 -7.80
N ALA A 645 -0.31 -6.84 -8.04
CA ALA A 645 0.51 -7.78 -7.29
C ALA A 645 1.73 -7.09 -6.68
N ARG A 646 2.27 -7.70 -5.62
CA ARG A 646 3.52 -7.28 -4.98
C ARG A 646 4.46 -8.46 -4.85
N TRP A 647 5.76 -8.20 -4.91
CA TRP A 647 6.80 -9.21 -4.73
C TRP A 647 8.13 -8.57 -4.35
N THR A 648 9.10 -9.39 -3.98
CA THR A 648 10.40 -8.94 -3.53
C THR A 648 11.50 -9.59 -4.37
N GLU A 649 12.49 -8.79 -4.78
CA GLU A 649 13.64 -9.26 -5.56
C GLU A 649 14.94 -8.73 -4.95
N PRO A 650 16.05 -9.49 -4.97
CA PRO A 650 17.34 -8.97 -4.57
C PRO A 650 17.82 -7.91 -5.56
N LEU A 651 18.39 -6.82 -5.05
CA LEU A 651 19.10 -5.85 -5.88
C LEU A 651 20.48 -6.39 -6.28
N ASP A 652 20.81 -6.22 -7.55
CA ASP A 652 22.14 -6.49 -8.07
C ASP A 652 23.11 -5.37 -7.67
N ASP A 653 24.25 -5.75 -7.07
CA ASP A 653 25.35 -4.88 -6.64
C ASP A 653 24.90 -3.57 -5.92
N PRO A 654 24.20 -3.69 -4.77
CA PRO A 654 23.71 -2.51 -4.06
C PRO A 654 24.88 -1.69 -3.50
N LYS A 655 24.80 -0.37 -3.70
CA LYS A 655 25.78 0.58 -3.13
C LYS A 655 25.48 0.82 -1.67
N VAL A 656 26.17 0.07 -0.80
CA VAL A 656 26.04 0.19 0.65
C VAL A 656 27.15 1.06 1.22
N GLU A 657 26.77 2.15 1.86
CA GLU A 657 27.63 3.06 2.61
C GLU A 657 27.72 2.61 4.07
N THR A 658 28.89 2.83 4.68
CA THR A 658 29.16 2.44 6.07
C THR A 658 29.36 3.68 6.93
N GLY A 659 28.66 3.77 8.07
CA GLY A 659 28.80 4.90 9.00
C GLY A 659 30.17 4.96 9.71
N ASP A 660 30.84 3.81 9.87
CA ASP A 660 32.21 3.73 10.40
C ASP A 660 33.00 2.53 9.81
N GLU A 661 33.85 2.81 8.83
CA GLU A 661 34.69 1.81 8.14
C GLU A 661 35.76 1.14 9.03
N LYS A 662 36.03 1.70 10.22
CA LYS A 662 36.95 1.09 11.19
C LYS A 662 36.27 -0.05 11.94
N THR A 663 34.98 0.10 12.22
CA THR A 663 34.15 -0.87 12.93
C THR A 663 33.69 -2.00 12.01
N VAL A 664 33.13 -1.65 10.84
CA VAL A 664 32.58 -2.63 9.89
C VAL A 664 32.99 -2.29 8.46
N PHE A 665 33.01 -3.27 7.58
CA PHE A 665 33.26 -3.07 6.15
C PHE A 665 32.31 -3.93 5.32
N TYR A 666 31.66 -3.33 4.32
CA TYR A 666 30.81 -4.03 3.37
C TYR A 666 31.53 -4.25 2.04
N LYS A 667 31.51 -5.48 1.52
CA LYS A 667 32.05 -5.79 0.19
C LYS A 667 31.39 -7.01 -0.43
N GLY A 668 30.88 -6.87 -1.65
CA GLY A 668 30.40 -7.98 -2.47
C GLY A 668 29.29 -8.80 -1.80
N GLY A 669 28.32 -8.14 -1.14
CA GLY A 669 27.23 -8.82 -0.44
C GLY A 669 27.56 -9.34 0.96
N ALA A 670 28.78 -9.11 1.46
CA ALA A 670 29.22 -9.52 2.79
C ALA A 670 29.55 -8.33 3.69
N VAL A 671 29.15 -8.44 4.96
CA VAL A 671 29.52 -7.55 6.06
C VAL A 671 30.63 -8.21 6.86
N ILE A 672 31.73 -7.48 7.05
CA ILE A 672 32.94 -7.94 7.74
C ILE A 672 33.14 -7.13 9.02
N ALA A 673 33.04 -7.79 10.17
CA ALA A 673 33.24 -7.19 11.48
C ALA A 673 34.73 -6.99 11.79
N LYS A 674 35.18 -5.74 12.02
CA LYS A 674 36.60 -5.39 12.19
C LYS A 674 36.97 -5.00 13.61
N ALA A 675 36.16 -4.17 14.27
CA ALA A 675 36.42 -3.69 15.62
C ALA A 675 35.11 -3.60 16.43
N PRO A 676 35.18 -3.68 17.78
CA PRO A 676 34.01 -3.48 18.64
C PRO A 676 33.40 -2.10 18.45
N GLY A 677 32.07 -2.01 18.45
CA GLY A 677 31.35 -0.76 18.27
C GLY A 677 29.93 -0.96 17.75
N ALA A 678 29.15 0.11 17.74
CA ALA A 678 27.84 0.16 17.11
C ALA A 678 27.89 1.16 15.95
N THR A 679 27.36 0.78 14.80
CA THR A 679 27.32 1.61 13.59
C THR A 679 26.12 1.25 12.71
N THR A 680 25.95 1.94 11.60
CA THR A 680 24.88 1.70 10.63
C THR A 680 25.44 1.48 9.23
N LEU A 681 24.76 0.62 8.47
CA LEU A 681 24.95 0.45 7.03
C LEU A 681 23.75 1.07 6.33
N ARG A 682 23.96 1.77 5.21
CA ARG A 682 22.91 2.50 4.49
C ARG A 682 22.99 2.22 3.00
N CYS A 683 21.85 2.14 2.32
CA CYS A 683 21.78 1.95 0.87
C CYS A 683 20.76 2.93 0.31
N LEU A 684 21.09 3.54 -0.83
CA LEU A 684 20.20 4.39 -1.62
C LEU A 684 20.04 3.79 -3.02
N HIS A 685 18.81 3.52 -3.42
CA HIS A 685 18.49 3.02 -4.74
C HIS A 685 17.18 3.63 -5.24
N ALA A 686 17.20 4.26 -6.42
CA ALA A 686 16.03 4.88 -7.05
C ALA A 686 15.21 5.81 -6.13
N GLY A 687 15.89 6.60 -5.28
CA GLY A 687 15.26 7.51 -4.31
C GLY A 687 14.81 6.85 -3.01
N CYS A 688 14.73 5.52 -2.96
CA CYS A 688 14.45 4.79 -1.73
C CYS A 688 15.75 4.58 -0.93
N SER A 689 15.68 4.76 0.39
CA SER A 689 16.79 4.50 1.32
C SER A 689 16.42 3.40 2.31
N THR A 690 17.41 2.67 2.81
CA THR A 690 17.21 1.73 3.91
C THR A 690 18.47 1.63 4.75
N GLU A 691 18.31 1.24 6.02
CA GLU A 691 19.40 1.11 6.98
C GLU A 691 19.38 -0.25 7.69
N ALA A 692 20.57 -0.74 8.01
CA ALA A 692 20.78 -1.85 8.94
C ALA A 692 21.66 -1.41 10.10
N SER A 693 21.27 -1.80 11.32
CA SER A 693 22.07 -1.57 12.52
C SER A 693 23.08 -2.69 12.71
N VAL A 694 24.32 -2.33 13.05
CA VAL A 694 25.40 -3.29 13.31
C VAL A 694 25.93 -3.07 14.72
N GLU A 695 25.93 -4.13 15.51
CA GLU A 695 26.54 -4.19 16.83
C GLU A 695 27.65 -5.24 16.82
N ILE A 696 28.88 -4.83 17.12
CA ILE A 696 30.04 -5.72 17.22
C ILE A 696 30.48 -5.79 18.67
N ALA A 697 30.30 -6.93 19.31
CA ALA A 697 30.63 -7.17 20.70
C ALA A 697 31.05 -8.63 20.98
N SER A 698 31.59 -8.87 22.17
CA SER A 698 31.83 -10.24 22.66
C SER A 698 30.52 -10.84 23.19
N HIS A 699 29.57 -11.09 22.29
CA HIS A 699 28.26 -11.65 22.64
C HIS A 699 28.43 -13.01 23.37
N PRO A 700 27.72 -13.24 24.50
CA PRO A 700 27.80 -14.49 25.25
C PRO A 700 27.49 -15.74 24.42
N ARG A 701 27.99 -16.90 24.86
CA ARG A 701 27.56 -18.21 24.35
C ARG A 701 26.04 -18.36 24.48
N GLY A 702 25.39 -18.94 23.48
CA GLY A 702 23.94 -19.08 23.44
C GLY A 702 23.19 -17.88 22.86
N THR A 703 23.89 -16.80 22.47
CA THR A 703 23.23 -15.65 21.84
C THR A 703 22.64 -16.06 20.50
N VAL A 704 21.33 -15.85 20.33
CA VAL A 704 20.62 -16.05 19.06
C VAL A 704 20.79 -14.81 18.18
N THR A 705 21.19 -15.01 16.93
CA THR A 705 21.38 -13.94 15.94
C THR A 705 20.79 -14.32 14.59
N GLU A 706 20.36 -13.33 13.81
CA GLU A 706 19.85 -13.52 12.45
C GLU A 706 21.03 -13.61 11.47
N LEU A 707 21.13 -14.71 10.74
CA LEU A 707 22.12 -14.89 9.66
C LEU A 707 21.54 -14.43 8.31
N LEU A 708 20.30 -14.83 8.03
CA LEU A 708 19.55 -14.45 6.83
C LEU A 708 18.08 -14.19 7.20
N THR A 709 17.48 -13.18 6.61
CA THR A 709 16.05 -12.83 6.76
C THR A 709 15.45 -12.50 5.39
N GLY A 710 14.12 -12.37 5.27
CA GLY A 710 13.47 -12.05 4.00
C GLY A 710 13.69 -13.10 2.92
N LEU A 711 13.81 -14.37 3.31
CA LEU A 711 13.80 -15.52 2.39
C LEU A 711 12.35 -15.98 2.17
N PRO A 712 12.06 -16.69 1.07
CA PRO A 712 10.93 -17.60 1.04
C PRO A 712 11.05 -18.67 2.15
N PRO A 713 9.98 -19.42 2.46
CA PRO A 713 10.01 -20.43 3.52
C PRO A 713 11.23 -21.34 3.42
N VAL A 714 12.05 -21.35 4.47
CA VAL A 714 13.30 -22.11 4.51
C VAL A 714 12.96 -23.57 4.80
N ALA A 715 13.07 -24.41 3.77
CA ALA A 715 12.65 -25.81 3.82
C ALA A 715 13.73 -26.72 4.41
N GLY A 716 14.99 -26.43 4.10
CA GLY A 716 16.09 -27.22 4.60
C GLY A 716 17.43 -26.49 4.59
N ILE A 717 18.31 -26.93 5.49
CA ILE A 717 19.67 -26.40 5.65
C ILE A 717 20.67 -27.52 5.89
N ALA A 718 21.88 -27.37 5.36
CA ALA A 718 22.96 -28.34 5.57
C ALA A 718 24.32 -27.65 5.64
N SER A 719 25.12 -27.99 6.66
CA SER A 719 26.45 -27.43 6.83
C SER A 719 27.49 -28.20 6.02
N THR A 720 28.39 -27.49 5.35
CA THR A 720 29.51 -28.06 4.60
C THR A 720 30.82 -27.38 5.01
N ALA A 721 31.96 -27.96 4.62
CA ALA A 721 33.25 -27.29 4.79
C ALA A 721 33.30 -25.89 4.13
N LYS A 722 32.57 -25.69 3.02
CA LYS A 722 32.50 -24.43 2.27
C LYS A 722 31.48 -23.43 2.82
N GLY A 723 30.65 -23.81 3.80
CA GLY A 723 29.63 -22.97 4.41
C GLY A 723 28.25 -23.63 4.48
N LEU A 724 27.22 -22.84 4.79
CA LEU A 724 25.85 -23.32 4.99
C LEU A 724 25.07 -23.31 3.67
N VAL A 725 24.53 -24.46 3.27
CA VAL A 725 23.62 -24.61 2.12
C VAL A 725 22.18 -24.45 2.57
N VAL A 726 21.37 -23.78 1.75
CA VAL A 726 20.01 -23.35 2.05
C VAL A 726 19.06 -23.72 0.91
N SER A 727 17.94 -24.32 1.27
CA SER A 727 16.79 -24.66 0.41
C SER A 727 15.58 -23.82 0.83
N THR A 728 14.92 -23.17 -0.13
CA THR A 728 13.82 -22.21 0.11
C THR A 728 12.51 -22.59 -0.58
N ARG A 729 12.18 -23.89 -0.66
CA ARG A 729 11.02 -24.43 -1.42
C ARG A 729 10.99 -24.13 -2.93
N GLY A 730 11.94 -23.35 -3.45
CA GLY A 730 12.10 -23.07 -4.87
C GLY A 730 12.86 -24.19 -5.58
N THR A 731 13.33 -23.92 -6.79
CA THR A 731 14.18 -24.87 -7.56
C THR A 731 15.67 -24.60 -7.38
N GLN A 732 16.02 -23.65 -6.53
CA GLN A 732 17.37 -23.12 -6.38
C GLN A 732 17.94 -23.48 -5.02
N LEU A 733 19.23 -23.81 -5.00
CA LEU A 733 20.01 -24.04 -3.80
C LEU A 733 21.05 -22.94 -3.65
N TRP A 734 21.12 -22.38 -2.46
CA TRP A 734 21.94 -21.23 -2.15
C TRP A 734 22.95 -21.58 -1.07
N ARG A 735 24.08 -20.87 -1.03
CA ARG A 735 25.10 -21.07 0.00
C ARG A 735 25.49 -19.75 0.63
N VAL A 736 25.52 -19.72 1.96
CA VAL A 736 26.30 -18.75 2.74
C VAL A 736 27.73 -19.29 2.82
N GLY A 737 28.62 -18.74 1.99
CA GLY A 737 30.02 -19.15 2.01
C GLY A 737 30.76 -18.65 3.24
N ARG A 738 31.92 -19.25 3.56
CA ARG A 738 32.81 -18.80 4.66
C ARG A 738 33.31 -17.36 4.47
N GLU A 739 33.23 -16.82 3.25
CA GLU A 739 33.45 -15.43 2.91
C GLU A 739 32.34 -14.48 3.40
N GLY A 740 31.21 -15.00 3.86
CA GLY A 740 30.03 -14.23 4.27
C GLY A 740 29.13 -13.81 3.10
N VAL A 741 29.29 -14.41 1.92
CA VAL A 741 28.48 -14.09 0.72
C VAL A 741 27.40 -15.15 0.55
N TYR A 742 26.17 -14.71 0.28
CA TYR A 742 25.05 -15.58 -0.09
C TYR A 742 24.90 -15.65 -1.61
N ARG A 743 25.06 -16.83 -2.20
CA ARG A 743 25.03 -17.02 -3.66
C ARG A 743 24.36 -18.32 -4.08
N LEU A 744 23.78 -18.29 -5.28
CA LEU A 744 23.26 -19.49 -5.95
C LEU A 744 24.42 -20.45 -6.23
N ILE A 745 24.21 -21.73 -5.96
CA ILE A 745 25.22 -22.79 -6.21
C ILE A 745 24.71 -23.91 -7.13
N ALA A 746 23.40 -24.17 -7.14
CA ALA A 746 22.80 -25.17 -8.00
C ALA A 746 21.33 -24.86 -8.22
N ALA A 747 20.75 -25.43 -9.27
CA ALA A 747 19.31 -25.51 -9.44
C ALA A 747 18.94 -26.98 -9.69
N VAL A 748 17.94 -27.47 -8.97
CA VAL A 748 17.36 -28.78 -9.25
C VAL A 748 16.49 -28.69 -10.50
N PRO A 749 16.37 -29.77 -11.31
CA PRO A 749 15.59 -29.75 -12.54
C PRO A 749 14.16 -29.25 -12.31
N ARG A 750 13.71 -28.31 -13.15
CA ARG A 750 12.33 -27.81 -13.13
C ARG A 750 11.38 -28.90 -13.63
N MET A 751 10.71 -29.59 -12.71
CA MET A 751 9.54 -30.41 -13.04
C MET A 751 8.30 -29.52 -13.08
N PRO A 752 7.39 -29.70 -14.05
CA PRO A 752 6.44 -28.65 -14.45
C PRO A 752 5.17 -28.63 -13.59
N THR A 753 5.01 -29.51 -12.61
CA THR A 753 3.67 -29.72 -12.04
C THR A 753 3.65 -30.35 -10.65
N VAL A 754 2.77 -29.77 -9.83
CA VAL A 754 2.57 -29.97 -8.39
C VAL A 754 3.68 -29.29 -7.57
N LEU A 755 3.38 -28.86 -6.34
CA LEU A 755 4.20 -28.07 -5.40
C LEU A 755 5.60 -28.64 -5.07
N LEU A 756 6.49 -28.78 -6.05
CA LEU A 756 7.67 -29.63 -5.93
C LEU A 756 8.94 -28.80 -6.13
N GLY A 757 9.36 -28.11 -5.06
CA GLY A 757 10.69 -27.53 -4.97
C GLY A 757 11.58 -28.28 -3.99
N THR A 758 12.77 -27.74 -3.77
CA THR A 758 13.74 -28.27 -2.83
C THR A 758 13.17 -28.28 -1.42
N ASP A 759 13.45 -29.34 -0.68
CA ASP A 759 12.95 -29.54 0.68
C ASP A 759 14.14 -29.75 1.63
N THR A 760 14.06 -30.77 2.50
CA THR A 760 15.16 -31.23 3.36
C THR A 760 16.43 -31.51 2.55
N LEU A 761 17.57 -31.16 3.15
CA LEU A 761 18.91 -31.39 2.62
C LEU A 761 19.75 -32.13 3.64
N ALA A 762 20.70 -32.93 3.17
CA ALA A 762 21.77 -33.50 3.99
C ALA A 762 23.11 -33.38 3.26
N ALA A 763 24.11 -32.86 3.95
CA ALA A 763 25.47 -32.74 3.44
C ALA A 763 26.38 -33.83 4.02
N ARG A 764 27.21 -34.40 3.18
CA ARG A 764 28.32 -35.26 3.57
C ARG A 764 29.55 -34.42 3.91
N ALA A 765 30.49 -34.98 4.66
CA ALA A 765 31.68 -34.29 5.13
C ALA A 765 32.56 -33.68 4.00
N ASP A 766 32.61 -34.31 2.83
CA ASP A 766 33.33 -33.83 1.65
C ASP A 766 32.58 -32.71 0.89
N GLY A 767 31.27 -32.56 1.15
CA GLY A 767 30.39 -31.57 0.56
C GLY A 767 29.34 -32.15 -0.39
N GLU A 768 29.28 -33.47 -0.57
CA GLU A 768 28.22 -34.12 -1.34
C GLU A 768 26.85 -33.79 -0.76
N LEU A 769 25.86 -33.49 -1.60
CA LEU A 769 24.58 -32.97 -1.14
C LEU A 769 23.43 -33.86 -1.59
N ALA A 770 22.75 -34.50 -0.65
CA ALA A 770 21.48 -35.16 -0.91
C ALA A 770 20.33 -34.16 -0.72
N VAL A 771 19.43 -34.13 -1.69
CA VAL A 771 18.33 -33.17 -1.79
C VAL A 771 17.05 -33.94 -2.00
N ARG A 772 16.07 -33.71 -1.12
CA ARG A 772 14.70 -34.13 -1.38
C ARG A 772 13.98 -33.04 -2.15
N ILE A 773 13.25 -33.46 -3.18
CA ILE A 773 12.32 -32.61 -3.91
C ILE A 773 10.94 -33.05 -3.46
N THR A 774 10.11 -32.11 -2.99
CA THR A 774 8.75 -32.46 -2.54
C THR A 774 8.01 -33.20 -3.65
N GLY A 775 7.17 -34.18 -3.28
CA GLY A 775 6.34 -34.97 -4.20
C GLY A 775 7.08 -35.82 -5.23
N ILE A 776 8.40 -35.84 -5.19
CA ILE A 776 9.24 -36.81 -5.88
C ILE A 776 9.70 -37.82 -4.83
N ARG A 777 9.64 -39.11 -5.18
CA ARG A 777 10.07 -40.19 -4.29
C ARG A 777 11.59 -40.28 -4.25
N GLU A 778 12.24 -40.10 -5.39
CA GLU A 778 13.68 -40.19 -5.52
C GLU A 778 14.41 -39.05 -4.77
N LEU A 779 15.61 -39.36 -4.28
CA LEU A 779 16.54 -38.39 -3.71
C LEU A 779 17.55 -37.97 -4.78
N GLN A 780 17.76 -36.68 -4.96
CA GLN A 780 18.76 -36.17 -5.87
C GLN A 780 20.06 -35.89 -5.12
N VAL A 781 21.15 -36.53 -5.52
CA VAL A 781 22.49 -36.31 -4.97
C VAL A 781 23.27 -35.42 -5.93
N LEU A 782 23.67 -34.23 -5.47
CA LEU A 782 24.48 -33.28 -6.22
C LEU A 782 25.95 -33.46 -5.85
N HIS A 783 26.79 -33.54 -6.88
CA HIS A 783 28.20 -33.83 -6.71
C HIS A 783 29.01 -32.58 -6.41
N HIS A 784 29.83 -32.58 -5.36
CA HIS A 784 30.53 -31.36 -4.94
C HIS A 784 31.79 -31.04 -5.76
N HIS A 785 32.34 -32.04 -6.47
CA HIS A 785 33.64 -31.97 -7.14
C HIS A 785 33.61 -31.07 -8.39
N ASP A 786 32.43 -30.89 -9.00
CA ASP A 786 32.20 -30.05 -10.17
C ASP A 786 31.33 -28.82 -9.86
N GLU A 787 31.31 -28.41 -8.59
CA GLU A 787 30.45 -27.34 -8.08
C GLU A 787 28.95 -27.60 -8.28
N TYR A 788 28.51 -28.86 -8.12
CA TYR A 788 27.11 -29.29 -8.22
C TYR A 788 26.54 -29.18 -9.63
N ALA A 789 27.39 -29.28 -10.65
CA ALA A 789 26.98 -29.28 -12.05
C ALA A 789 26.41 -30.64 -12.48
N THR A 790 26.82 -31.72 -11.83
CA THR A 790 26.30 -33.07 -12.06
C THR A 790 25.53 -33.59 -10.85
N SER A 791 24.63 -34.55 -11.12
CA SER A 791 23.81 -35.17 -10.11
C SER A 791 23.55 -36.65 -10.39
N HIS A 792 23.28 -37.39 -9.33
CA HIS A 792 22.87 -38.78 -9.34
C HIS A 792 21.49 -38.94 -8.69
N ILE A 793 20.66 -39.84 -9.20
CA ILE A 793 19.34 -40.13 -8.63
C ILE A 793 19.44 -41.40 -7.77
N VAL A 794 19.14 -41.28 -6.48
CA VAL A 794 19.03 -42.41 -5.57
C VAL A 794 17.55 -42.71 -5.34
N ASN A 795 17.11 -43.90 -5.76
CA ASN A 795 15.72 -44.32 -5.65
C ASN A 795 15.62 -45.57 -4.77
N PRO A 796 15.53 -45.43 -3.43
CA PRO A 796 15.68 -46.56 -2.51
C PRO A 796 14.84 -47.78 -2.92
N ASP A 797 15.48 -48.94 -3.08
CA ASP A 797 14.84 -50.21 -3.45
C ASP A 797 14.11 -50.85 -2.25
N CYS A 798 13.14 -50.11 -1.72
CA CYS A 798 12.31 -50.51 -0.58
C CYS A 798 10.92 -49.86 -0.70
N LEU A 799 9.94 -50.31 0.07
CA LEU A 799 8.59 -49.72 0.04
C LEU A 799 8.51 -48.40 0.85
N GLY A 800 7.57 -47.54 0.46
CA GLY A 800 7.28 -46.27 1.12
C GLY A 800 7.91 -45.05 0.46
N THR A 801 7.70 -43.88 1.08
CA THR A 801 8.23 -42.58 0.66
C THR A 801 9.33 -42.11 1.60
N PRO A 802 10.51 -41.70 1.10
CA PRO A 802 11.54 -41.08 1.94
C PRO A 802 11.03 -39.81 2.63
N MET A 803 11.11 -39.78 3.96
CA MET A 803 10.70 -38.64 4.80
C MET A 803 11.89 -37.81 5.25
N ALA A 804 12.94 -38.47 5.74
CA ALA A 804 14.14 -37.84 6.23
C ALA A 804 15.35 -38.72 5.92
N PHE A 805 16.52 -38.10 5.80
CA PHE A 805 17.74 -38.81 5.47
C PHE A 805 18.96 -38.06 5.97
N VAL A 806 20.03 -38.81 6.20
CA VAL A 806 21.33 -38.30 6.61
C VAL A 806 22.43 -39.15 5.99
N TRP A 807 23.61 -38.58 5.78
CA TRP A 807 24.76 -39.35 5.35
C TRP A 807 25.35 -40.11 6.53
N ASP A 808 25.70 -41.37 6.29
CA ASP A 808 26.58 -42.16 7.14
C ASP A 808 27.69 -42.74 6.25
N ASN A 809 28.86 -42.10 6.31
CA ASN A 809 29.96 -42.34 5.37
C ASN A 809 29.50 -42.16 3.91
N GLU A 810 29.65 -43.20 3.08
CA GLU A 810 29.31 -43.17 1.65
C GLU A 810 27.83 -43.48 1.37
N ASP A 811 27.08 -43.95 2.36
CA ASP A 811 25.67 -44.36 2.20
C ASP A 811 24.71 -43.33 2.80
N LEU A 812 23.47 -43.35 2.33
CA LEU A 812 22.38 -42.61 2.93
C LEU A 812 21.62 -43.48 3.92
N ILE A 813 21.39 -42.97 5.12
CA ILE A 813 20.39 -43.52 6.02
C ILE A 813 19.07 -42.83 5.72
N VAL A 814 18.07 -43.59 5.27
CA VAL A 814 16.78 -43.06 4.81
C VAL A 814 15.67 -43.61 5.70
N ALA A 815 14.90 -42.70 6.28
CA ALA A 815 13.68 -43.01 7.03
C ALA A 815 12.46 -42.88 6.13
N MET A 816 11.65 -43.93 6.09
CA MET A 816 10.46 -44.03 5.24
C MET A 816 9.20 -43.64 6.01
N ASP A 817 8.17 -43.16 5.32
CA ASP A 817 6.83 -42.87 5.87
C ASP A 817 6.21 -44.01 6.70
N SER A 818 6.56 -45.26 6.37
CA SER A 818 6.18 -46.47 7.09
C SER A 818 6.80 -46.63 8.49
N GLY A 819 7.78 -45.80 8.88
CA GLY A 819 8.54 -45.96 10.13
C GLY A 819 9.74 -46.91 10.03
N THR A 820 10.06 -47.39 8.82
CA THR A 820 11.25 -48.22 8.56
C THR A 820 12.46 -47.37 8.21
N ILE A 821 13.64 -47.80 8.66
CA ILE A 821 14.91 -47.12 8.44
C ILE A 821 15.82 -48.02 7.61
N HIS A 822 16.38 -47.49 6.53
CA HIS A 822 17.21 -48.25 5.59
C HIS A 822 18.55 -47.57 5.38
N ARG A 823 19.61 -48.36 5.25
CA ARG A 823 20.87 -47.94 4.64
C ARG A 823 20.71 -48.11 3.14
N VAL A 824 20.94 -47.04 2.39
CA VAL A 824 20.75 -46.96 0.95
C VAL A 824 22.07 -46.59 0.30
N ALA A 825 22.62 -47.50 -0.47
CA ALA A 825 23.83 -47.26 -1.25
C ALA A 825 23.52 -46.37 -2.46
N MET A 826 24.57 -45.79 -3.06
CA MET A 826 24.43 -44.91 -4.22
C MET A 826 23.82 -45.60 -5.45
N ASP A 827 23.93 -46.93 -5.58
CA ASP A 827 23.26 -47.71 -6.63
C ASP A 827 21.77 -47.99 -6.33
N SER A 828 21.22 -47.36 -5.29
CA SER A 828 19.86 -47.51 -4.77
C SER A 828 19.57 -48.80 -4.01
N ALA A 829 20.55 -49.69 -3.83
CA ALA A 829 20.36 -50.89 -3.01
C ALA A 829 20.04 -50.49 -1.56
N ALA A 830 18.90 -50.98 -1.04
CA ALA A 830 18.41 -50.65 0.30
C ALA A 830 18.49 -51.87 1.23
N THR A 831 19.07 -51.68 2.42
CA THR A 831 19.10 -52.67 3.49
C THR A 831 18.41 -52.10 4.72
N GLN A 832 17.34 -52.74 5.18
CA GLN A 832 16.63 -52.32 6.38
C GLN A 832 17.51 -52.49 7.62
N LEU A 833 17.63 -51.42 8.41
CA LEU A 833 18.38 -51.41 9.67
C LEU A 833 17.46 -51.63 10.87
N ALA A 834 16.29 -50.97 10.88
CA ALA A 834 15.37 -50.98 12.00
C ALA A 834 13.96 -50.54 11.58
N SER A 835 13.00 -50.67 12.50
CA SER A 835 11.61 -50.23 12.34
C SER A 835 11.06 -49.76 13.68
N PHE A 836 10.37 -48.63 13.70
CA PHE A 836 9.86 -48.04 14.94
C PHE A 836 8.42 -47.54 14.81
N GLU A 837 7.85 -47.18 15.95
CA GLU A 837 6.56 -46.52 16.03
C GLU A 837 6.66 -45.04 15.64
N GLY A 838 5.57 -44.52 15.07
CA GLY A 838 5.44 -43.14 14.60
C GLY A 838 5.79 -42.95 13.12
N VAL A 839 5.59 -41.73 12.64
CA VAL A 839 5.92 -41.31 11.27
C VAL A 839 7.23 -40.52 11.32
N PRO A 840 8.32 -40.95 10.66
CA PRO A 840 9.59 -40.22 10.71
C PRO A 840 9.47 -38.80 10.16
N ILE A 841 10.10 -37.86 10.86
CA ILE A 841 10.12 -36.42 10.53
C ILE A 841 11.54 -35.97 10.22
N ALA A 842 12.50 -36.36 11.06
CA ALA A 842 13.89 -35.93 10.95
C ALA A 842 14.85 -37.02 11.44
N VAL A 843 16.06 -37.01 10.90
CA VAL A 843 17.12 -37.96 11.26
C VAL A 843 18.43 -37.20 11.46
N ALA A 844 19.20 -37.58 12.47
CA ALA A 844 20.56 -37.10 12.69
C ALA A 844 21.49 -38.27 12.99
N CYS A 845 22.74 -38.21 12.52
CA CYS A 845 23.72 -39.27 12.73
C CYS A 845 24.95 -38.71 13.43
N SER A 846 25.49 -39.49 14.36
CA SER A 846 26.78 -39.30 15.00
C SER A 846 27.71 -40.46 14.65
N ALA A 847 28.96 -40.40 15.13
CA ALA A 847 29.88 -41.52 15.01
C ALA A 847 29.44 -42.77 15.78
N ASP A 848 28.58 -42.61 16.80
CA ASP A 848 28.21 -43.68 17.73
C ASP A 848 26.79 -44.21 17.49
N ASP A 849 25.89 -43.37 16.98
CA ASP A 849 24.47 -43.69 16.88
C ASP A 849 23.70 -42.86 15.84
N LEU A 850 22.45 -43.27 15.64
CA LEU A 850 21.43 -42.61 14.83
C LEU A 850 20.29 -42.12 15.72
N LEU A 851 19.83 -40.89 15.48
CA LEU A 851 18.58 -40.35 16.03
C LEU A 851 17.50 -40.33 14.96
N VAL A 852 16.31 -40.81 15.31
CA VAL A 852 15.12 -40.74 14.46
C VAL A 852 14.00 -40.07 15.25
N LEU A 853 13.65 -38.86 14.84
CA LEU A 853 12.50 -38.12 15.37
C LEU A 853 11.26 -38.55 14.59
N CYS A 854 10.25 -39.04 15.32
CA CYS A 854 8.96 -39.43 14.77
C CYS A 854 7.84 -38.55 15.32
N GLY A 855 6.87 -38.23 14.45
CA GLY A 855 5.57 -37.73 14.83
C GLY A 855 4.62 -38.86 15.23
N PRO A 856 3.50 -38.52 15.89
CA PRO A 856 2.45 -39.50 16.17
C PRO A 856 1.87 -40.04 14.87
N ARG A 857 1.35 -41.27 14.90
CA ARG A 857 0.67 -41.85 13.74
C ARG A 857 -0.68 -41.14 13.50
N PRO A 858 -1.17 -41.08 12.24
CA PRO A 858 -2.43 -40.41 11.92
C PRO A 858 -3.64 -40.97 12.68
N ASP A 859 -3.59 -42.24 13.07
CA ASP A 859 -4.60 -43.00 13.80
C ASP A 859 -4.38 -43.04 15.33
N ALA A 860 -3.37 -42.34 15.85
CA ALA A 860 -3.07 -42.33 17.28
C ALA A 860 -4.16 -41.59 18.08
N GLU A 861 -4.78 -42.26 19.04
CA GLU A 861 -5.72 -41.64 19.97
C GLU A 861 -4.98 -40.94 21.13
N PRO A 862 -5.51 -39.84 21.70
CA PRO A 862 -4.97 -39.27 22.93
C PRO A 862 -4.96 -40.34 24.05
N PRO A 863 -3.85 -40.59 24.78
CA PRO A 863 -2.67 -39.75 25.01
C PRO A 863 -1.43 -40.05 24.13
N GLN A 864 -1.54 -40.90 23.10
CA GLN A 864 -0.41 -41.32 22.24
C GLN A 864 -0.03 -40.29 21.16
N CYS A 865 -0.70 -39.14 21.15
CA CYS A 865 -0.42 -38.04 20.24
C CYS A 865 0.80 -37.22 20.71
N VAL A 866 1.95 -37.87 20.85
CA VAL A 866 3.24 -37.28 21.25
C VAL A 866 4.33 -37.63 20.24
N ASN A 867 5.38 -36.81 20.18
CA ASN A 867 6.58 -37.15 19.42
C ASN A 867 7.40 -38.22 20.13
N LEU A 868 8.09 -39.04 19.33
CA LEU A 868 9.02 -40.06 19.79
C LEU A 868 10.41 -39.74 19.24
N LEU A 869 11.46 -39.90 20.03
CA LEU A 869 12.84 -39.72 19.58
C LEU A 869 13.64 -40.98 19.86
N TRP A 870 13.89 -41.77 18.82
CA TRP A 870 14.61 -43.03 18.92
C TRP A 870 16.12 -42.81 18.78
N ARG A 871 16.90 -43.29 19.75
CA ARG A 871 18.37 -43.38 19.68
C ARG A 871 18.79 -44.82 19.41
N ILE A 872 19.55 -45.03 18.35
CA ILE A 872 19.92 -46.36 17.84
C ILE A 872 21.45 -46.43 17.73
N PRO A 873 22.13 -47.15 18.63
CA PRO A 873 23.57 -47.38 18.51
C PRO A 873 23.89 -48.10 17.19
N HIS A 874 25.01 -47.74 16.55
CA HIS A 874 25.43 -48.39 15.31
C HIS A 874 25.55 -49.91 15.50
N GLY A 875 25.02 -50.67 14.53
CA GLY A 875 25.02 -52.14 14.56
C GLY A 875 23.94 -52.79 15.43
N GLN A 876 23.05 -52.01 16.06
CA GLN A 876 21.88 -52.51 16.79
C GLN A 876 20.59 -52.23 16.02
N ALA A 877 19.62 -53.14 16.12
CA ALA A 877 18.28 -52.98 15.50
C ALA A 877 17.25 -52.39 16.48
N GLU A 878 17.51 -52.45 17.78
CA GLU A 878 16.65 -51.89 18.83
C GLU A 878 17.19 -50.53 19.29
N GLY A 879 16.27 -49.60 19.57
CA GLY A 879 16.60 -48.24 20.00
C GLY A 879 15.87 -47.85 21.29
N VAL A 880 16.36 -46.80 21.95
CA VAL A 880 15.75 -46.23 23.17
C VAL A 880 15.01 -44.95 22.83
N ASN A 881 13.78 -44.78 23.32
CA ASN A 881 13.02 -43.54 23.18
C ASN A 881 13.46 -42.51 24.23
N LEU A 882 14.16 -41.45 23.79
CA LEU A 882 14.66 -40.38 24.65
C LEU A 882 13.57 -39.45 25.18
N LEU A 883 12.36 -39.48 24.59
CA LEU A 883 11.21 -38.68 25.00
C LEU A 883 10.15 -39.48 25.77
N ALA A 884 10.48 -40.69 26.25
CA ALA A 884 9.50 -41.59 26.89
C ALA A 884 8.75 -40.98 28.09
N HIS A 885 9.33 -39.97 28.74
CA HIS A 885 8.73 -39.27 29.88
C HIS A 885 8.36 -37.81 29.57
N GLN A 886 8.45 -37.42 28.31
CA GLN A 886 8.30 -36.05 27.84
C GLN A 886 7.04 -35.95 26.97
N GLY A 887 6.07 -35.12 27.36
CA GLY A 887 4.80 -34.94 26.63
C GLY A 887 4.90 -33.98 25.44
N LEU A 888 5.99 -34.01 24.69
CA LEU A 888 6.25 -33.06 23.60
C LEU A 888 5.47 -33.42 22.33
N THR A 889 4.98 -32.41 21.64
CA THR A 889 4.18 -32.54 20.41
C THR A 889 4.69 -31.58 19.35
N GLU A 890 4.49 -31.93 18.07
CA GLU A 890 4.84 -31.11 16.90
C GLU A 890 6.32 -30.68 16.85
N LEU A 891 7.24 -31.56 17.22
CA LEU A 891 8.67 -31.34 16.97
C LEU A 891 8.98 -31.43 15.47
N GLY A 892 9.89 -30.57 14.97
CA GLY A 892 10.19 -30.43 13.53
C GLY A 892 11.53 -31.01 13.08
N GLY A 893 12.54 -31.00 13.94
CA GLY A 893 13.91 -31.33 13.56
C GLY A 893 14.77 -31.72 14.76
N VAL A 894 15.88 -32.41 14.47
CA VAL A 894 16.85 -32.88 15.46
C VAL A 894 18.26 -32.71 14.93
N ALA A 895 19.20 -32.32 15.79
CA ALA A 895 20.62 -32.20 15.45
C ALA A 895 21.53 -32.47 16.64
N TYR A 896 22.75 -32.93 16.34
CA TYR A 896 23.86 -32.99 17.28
C TYR A 896 24.67 -31.68 17.26
N VAL A 897 25.08 -31.21 18.44
CA VAL A 897 26.08 -30.13 18.59
C VAL A 897 27.11 -30.60 19.62
N GLY A 898 28.23 -31.13 19.14
CA GLY A 898 29.07 -31.98 19.99
C GLY A 898 28.26 -33.19 20.46
N ASP A 899 28.27 -33.45 21.78
CA ASP A 899 27.51 -34.57 22.38
C ASP A 899 26.08 -34.19 22.79
N ASP A 900 25.72 -32.90 22.71
CA ASP A 900 24.40 -32.40 23.10
C ASP A 900 23.39 -32.62 21.95
N ILE A 901 22.15 -32.99 22.31
CA ILE A 901 21.04 -33.18 21.37
C ILE A 901 20.12 -31.97 21.43
N TYR A 902 19.80 -31.42 20.26
CA TYR A 902 18.88 -30.30 20.10
C TYR A 902 17.68 -30.71 19.25
N VAL A 903 16.50 -30.25 19.65
CA VAL A 903 15.25 -30.44 18.90
C VAL A 903 14.55 -29.11 18.69
N SER A 904 13.91 -28.94 17.53
CA SER A 904 13.05 -27.80 17.25
C SER A 904 11.60 -28.13 17.60
N ASP A 905 10.98 -27.24 18.36
CA ASP A 905 9.57 -27.29 18.72
C ASP A 905 8.82 -26.34 17.79
N PHE A 906 8.26 -26.92 16.70
CA PHE A 906 7.85 -26.20 15.50
C PHE A 906 6.69 -25.23 15.77
N ARG A 907 5.66 -25.64 16.52
CA ARG A 907 4.52 -24.77 16.80
C ARG A 907 4.80 -23.82 17.96
N SER A 908 5.55 -24.26 18.97
CA SER A 908 5.82 -23.40 20.13
C SER A 908 6.88 -22.33 19.86
N GLY A 909 7.59 -22.40 18.73
CA GLY A 909 8.57 -21.39 18.34
C GLY A 909 9.85 -21.44 19.17
N ARG A 910 10.28 -22.65 19.57
CA ARG A 910 11.43 -22.84 20.46
C ARG A 910 12.44 -23.83 19.90
N VAL A 911 13.67 -23.73 20.37
CA VAL A 911 14.67 -24.79 20.26
C VAL A 911 15.02 -25.25 21.66
N LEU A 912 14.98 -26.57 21.85
CA LEU A 912 15.21 -27.22 23.12
C LEU A 912 16.51 -28.01 23.05
N ARG A 913 17.32 -27.94 24.11
CA ARG A 913 18.41 -28.88 24.35
C ARG A 913 17.92 -29.97 25.29
N LEU A 914 18.09 -31.22 24.89
CA LEU A 914 17.73 -32.37 25.71
C LEU A 914 18.83 -32.65 26.74
N PRO A 915 18.50 -32.85 28.02
CA PRO A 915 19.46 -33.26 29.03
C PRO A 915 19.93 -34.70 28.78
N HIS A 916 21.18 -35.01 29.17
CA HIS A 916 21.68 -36.39 29.16
C HIS A 916 20.90 -37.30 30.12
N ASP A 917 20.38 -36.74 31.22
CA ASP A 917 19.43 -37.41 32.10
C ASP A 917 18.03 -37.31 31.50
N GLN A 918 17.51 -38.43 30.99
CA GLN A 918 16.22 -38.52 30.30
C GLN A 918 15.01 -38.23 31.21
N THR A 919 15.21 -38.13 32.53
CA THR A 919 14.17 -37.75 33.49
C THR A 919 14.10 -36.24 33.74
N ALA A 920 15.11 -35.49 33.32
CA ALA A 920 15.14 -34.04 33.48
C ALA A 920 14.36 -33.34 32.35
N GLU A 921 13.83 -32.16 32.65
CA GLU A 921 13.09 -31.33 31.68
C GLU A 921 14.03 -30.75 30.61
N PRO A 922 13.60 -30.68 29.33
CA PRO A 922 14.32 -30.00 28.26
C PRO A 922 14.59 -28.51 28.56
N VAL A 923 15.79 -28.04 28.19
CA VAL A 923 16.20 -26.63 28.39
C VAL A 923 15.93 -25.83 27.12
N THR A 924 15.13 -24.76 27.21
CA THR A 924 14.95 -23.83 26.09
C THR A 924 16.22 -23.02 25.85
N VAL A 925 16.76 -23.07 24.63
CA VAL A 925 17.99 -22.35 24.22
C VAL A 925 17.73 -21.24 23.21
N ALA A 926 16.57 -21.27 22.54
CA ALA A 926 16.06 -20.19 21.72
C ALA A 926 14.53 -20.17 21.80
N ASP A 927 13.95 -18.98 21.75
CA ASP A 927 12.51 -18.72 21.79
C ASP A 927 12.14 -17.57 20.84
N GLY A 928 10.84 -17.31 20.69
CA GLY A 928 10.32 -16.25 19.82
C GLY A 928 10.47 -16.50 18.32
N LEU A 929 10.78 -17.74 17.93
CA LEU A 929 10.82 -18.18 16.54
C LEU A 929 9.40 -18.41 16.02
N VAL A 930 9.17 -18.35 14.71
CA VAL A 930 7.82 -18.51 14.15
C VAL A 930 7.49 -19.98 13.95
N ASN A 931 8.32 -20.70 13.19
CA ASN A 931 8.19 -22.14 12.99
C ASN A 931 9.57 -22.77 12.72
N PRO A 932 10.39 -23.03 13.76
CA PRO A 932 11.69 -23.66 13.59
C PRO A 932 11.52 -25.10 13.10
N ASN A 933 12.08 -25.39 11.93
CA ASN A 933 11.94 -26.68 11.25
C ASN A 933 13.23 -27.50 11.35
N GLN A 934 14.15 -27.35 10.40
CA GLN A 934 15.41 -28.10 10.36
C GLN A 934 16.51 -27.43 11.20
N LEU A 935 17.35 -28.26 11.83
CA LEU A 935 18.53 -27.87 12.59
C LEU A 935 19.79 -28.48 11.97
N THR A 936 20.91 -27.76 11.99
CA THR A 936 22.23 -28.31 11.64
C THR A 936 23.32 -27.56 12.40
N SER A 937 24.44 -28.22 12.69
CA SER A 937 25.62 -27.58 13.25
C SER A 937 26.77 -27.54 12.26
N ASP A 938 27.72 -26.63 12.46
CA ASP A 938 29.02 -26.68 11.81
C ASP A 938 30.11 -27.27 12.72
N VAL A 939 31.30 -27.44 12.14
CA VAL A 939 32.50 -27.93 12.84
C VAL A 939 32.96 -27.01 13.97
N ASP A 940 32.53 -25.75 13.99
CA ASP A 940 32.86 -24.76 15.01
C ASP A 940 31.87 -24.81 16.19
N GLY A 941 30.83 -25.65 16.10
CA GLY A 941 29.79 -25.82 17.11
C GLY A 941 28.67 -24.79 17.03
N THR A 942 28.60 -24.01 15.95
CA THR A 942 27.50 -23.07 15.71
C THR A 942 26.26 -23.85 15.30
N LEU A 943 25.15 -23.69 16.04
CA LEU A 943 23.86 -24.29 15.68
C LEU A 943 23.07 -23.33 14.78
N TYR A 944 22.71 -23.79 13.59
CA TYR A 944 21.84 -23.08 12.65
C TYR A 944 20.41 -23.62 12.72
N ILE A 945 19.46 -22.70 12.59
CA ILE A 945 18.03 -22.97 12.70
C ILE A 945 17.35 -22.44 11.44
N ALA A 946 16.66 -23.30 10.70
CA ALA A 946 15.76 -22.90 9.64
C ALA A 946 14.42 -22.52 10.26
N ASP A 947 14.11 -21.22 10.33
CA ASP A 947 12.81 -20.74 10.75
C ASP A 947 11.92 -20.61 9.52
N TRP A 948 11.15 -21.68 9.27
CA TRP A 948 10.34 -21.86 8.08
C TRP A 948 9.28 -20.76 7.95
N GLY A 949 8.61 -20.44 9.06
CA GLY A 949 7.51 -19.48 9.10
C GLY A 949 7.99 -18.03 9.00
N ALA A 950 9.19 -17.74 9.50
CA ALA A 950 9.79 -16.41 9.42
C ALA A 950 10.49 -16.14 8.07
N GLY A 951 10.75 -17.18 7.26
CA GLY A 951 11.60 -17.02 6.08
C GLY A 951 13.01 -16.57 6.46
N ALA A 952 13.58 -17.19 7.51
CA ALA A 952 14.84 -16.76 8.11
C ALA A 952 15.72 -17.94 8.52
N ILE A 953 17.01 -17.66 8.65
CA ILE A 953 17.98 -18.56 9.27
C ILE A 953 18.59 -17.84 10.46
N HIS A 954 18.49 -18.48 11.62
CA HIS A 954 19.11 -18.02 12.85
C HIS A 954 20.34 -18.87 13.15
N GLN A 955 21.27 -18.30 13.91
CA GLN A 955 22.41 -19.02 14.46
C GLN A 955 22.51 -18.77 15.97
N ILE A 956 22.81 -19.82 16.72
CA ILE A 956 23.15 -19.75 18.14
C ILE A 956 24.67 -19.76 18.26
N LEU A 957 25.24 -18.68 18.80
CA LEU A 957 26.69 -18.54 18.91
C LEU A 957 27.27 -19.53 19.95
N PRO A 958 28.35 -20.26 19.60
CA PRO A 958 29.01 -21.19 20.51
C PRO A 958 29.77 -20.50 21.65
#